data_AF-A0A0D0I618-F1
#
_entry.id   AF-A0A0D0I618-F1
#
_cell.length_a   1.000
_cell.length_b   1.000
_cell.length_c   1.000
_cell.angle_alpha   90.00
_cell.angle_beta   90.00
_cell.angle_gamma   90.00
#
_symmetry.space_group_name_H-M   'P 1'
#
loop_
_entity.id
_entity.type
_entity.pdbx_description
1 polymer ?
#
loop_
_entity_poly.entity_id
_entity_poly.type
_entity_poly.pdbx_seq_one_letter_code
_entity_poly.pdbx_strand_id
1 'polypeptide(L)'
;MQRTSMNNTDMGNILYFKQDHPTANNGSSWVDIVSFVVTFECTDKFNENLRPGVTTLPSGVSCLALPFQTQRVDLGPITQKTVKNYKSYKYDYGNVQDLKADFLLYDNSGIVGGTAKPGTAGDGNIAKLGFDGTNTYIGLKNNTYWLETPTDAVAQGGVNIPVGYRIVGARLVYANNVAQNIKKGDKIYITDGKGKYLNASLKFTPTKVEWNYATDGKLSTKSENSTVYYLRHIENSSWSGPTTYSLGTTTKSNQASSFNTDGTTLSYGSGTNSYIISYDSNGKAAYNITQSNAIAVNSAVTSSDNSFTVRMFDKTGNNVAQEVAVNKDNPTGDIVLEKLNNDAIKFQIEGLTGDQLAYVCLHVQLEALNPYIDKMDISCTQPSGEKKLKNQYLADDFTIGTNGKVDFAVPTNFGTTGLRFAFEGLHHKNADETYGDPTVVGKHSRYHFVKSYYYDLIGENLQAHRSDAADYDYTKKIEVKVAGTKAFKCNNSDIFKAGTTGDGTHYYVENRYSNTAYNTQGGTWQKMLVNNGDGYVKRYLVVCDETRYNIAPTTTPRHAFYAYYSTDLKLTTVNYVPELTYTKVYNDAVVPNTYDANYYVGVKVSLKDTYNKPITDGQGYVYAKQIIDKIAEDITNKKENAPVDTKHILYFDASNINSLLFSDMDPTWGTLTDLKAKLGDNALLYMPEGVTANLKNVVTKSLSGDDFVSENDIELVDQQPFFAPYSIRLNAANEVVYKRKVTLNHNETKKWVSLMLPFTVAVDTETGSYVQTKDNCAFTFYTMNTDNTFSNAQETGEYIYEADAHFSPFKGVPVTKPNQSYIVSIDQMEETNSDKVLFVVRQSGSTIEATPATLTQPLIQGETATGKIKGEATTLVNYGSYCGVKVPKTEGIFYFNKDKFISSLLLDERFQDVYVLPFRSYYACQNGANNVRYLNISLEPNTETSWIDNATENTTTSAGFMFSADTGKLTITATKDLRTNIRNINGQTIDTTSLKAGETRTVALPSGIYMVNGTKVVVR
;
A
#
# COMPACT_ATOMS: atom_id res chain seq x y z
N MET A 1 1.78 24.97 -8.50
CA MET A 1 0.73 25.12 -9.53
C MET A 1 1.38 25.23 -10.90
N GLN A 2 1.26 24.25 -11.80
CA GLN A 2 1.43 24.52 -13.24
C GLN A 2 0.89 23.42 -14.16
N ARG A 3 -0.44 23.42 -14.35
CA ARG A 3 -1.08 23.37 -15.67
C ARG A 3 -2.59 23.47 -15.49
N THR A 4 -3.15 24.62 -15.81
CA THR A 4 -4.57 24.74 -16.15
C THR A 4 -4.66 24.43 -17.65
N SER A 5 -5.68 23.67 -18.09
CA SER A 5 -5.92 23.48 -19.53
C SER A 5 -6.24 24.85 -20.15
N MET A 6 -5.27 25.47 -20.80
CA MET A 6 -5.35 26.83 -21.33
C MET A 6 -5.51 26.84 -22.86
N ASN A 7 -5.27 25.72 -23.54
CA ASN A 7 -5.40 25.63 -25.01
C ASN A 7 -6.09 24.34 -25.49
N ASN A 8 -6.48 24.31 -26.77
CA ASN A 8 -7.16 23.19 -27.42
C ASN A 8 -6.30 21.92 -27.56
N THR A 9 -5.00 21.99 -27.27
CA THR A 9 -4.06 20.86 -27.33
C THR A 9 -3.74 20.22 -25.97
N ASP A 10 -4.17 20.82 -24.86
CA ASP A 10 -3.99 20.25 -23.51
C ASP A 10 -4.90 19.01 -23.33
N MET A 11 -4.29 17.88 -22.96
CA MET A 11 -4.92 16.55 -22.87
C MET A 11 -5.54 16.24 -21.49
N GLY A 12 -5.74 17.25 -20.63
CA GLY A 12 -6.01 17.05 -19.20
C GLY A 12 -7.44 16.65 -18.83
N ASN A 13 -7.55 15.76 -17.85
CA ASN A 13 -8.76 15.55 -17.03
C ASN A 13 -8.97 16.77 -16.11
N ILE A 14 -10.19 17.31 -16.02
CA ILE A 14 -10.51 18.46 -15.16
C ILE A 14 -11.05 17.95 -13.83
N LEU A 15 -10.40 18.29 -12.70
CA LEU A 15 -10.88 18.03 -11.34
C LEU A 15 -11.70 19.22 -10.82
N TYR A 16 -12.82 18.93 -10.17
CA TYR A 16 -13.70 19.92 -9.55
C TYR A 16 -13.75 19.72 -8.04
N PHE A 17 -13.60 20.80 -7.26
CA PHE A 17 -13.71 20.79 -5.80
C PHE A 17 -14.99 21.49 -5.34
N LYS A 18 -15.72 20.90 -4.38
CA LYS A 18 -16.86 21.53 -3.72
C LYS A 18 -16.43 22.10 -2.36
N GLN A 19 -16.66 23.39 -2.16
CA GLN A 19 -16.65 24.00 -0.83
C GLN A 19 -18.09 24.03 -0.31
N ASP A 20 -18.39 23.20 0.70
CA ASP A 20 -19.74 23.13 1.29
C ASP A 20 -19.84 24.01 2.54
N HIS A 21 -20.97 24.70 2.71
CA HIS A 21 -21.22 25.61 3.84
C HIS A 21 -22.61 25.34 4.45
N PRO A 22 -22.68 24.50 5.50
CA PRO A 22 -23.96 24.19 6.15
C PRO A 22 -24.64 25.37 6.84
N THR A 23 -23.92 26.46 7.13
CA THR A 23 -24.38 27.60 7.95
C THR A 23 -24.14 28.98 7.31
N ALA A 24 -24.25 29.07 5.97
CA ALA A 24 -23.94 30.26 5.16
C ALA A 24 -24.90 31.47 5.32
N ASN A 25 -25.38 31.77 6.53
CA ASN A 25 -26.17 32.97 6.75
C ASN A 25 -25.37 34.19 7.18
N ASN A 26 -24.06 34.13 7.49
CA ASN A 26 -23.26 35.35 7.81
C ASN A 26 -21.71 35.20 7.90
N GLY A 27 -21.07 34.19 7.29
CA GLY A 27 -19.61 33.99 7.38
C GLY A 27 -18.91 33.95 6.02
N SER A 28 -17.77 34.63 5.88
CA SER A 28 -16.82 34.43 4.77
C SER A 28 -15.72 33.48 5.23
N SER A 29 -15.41 32.45 4.45
CA SER A 29 -14.21 31.62 4.65
C SER A 29 -13.34 31.68 3.41
N TRP A 30 -12.05 31.93 3.62
CA TRP A 30 -11.03 31.93 2.58
C TRP A 30 -10.22 30.65 2.74
N VAL A 31 -10.05 29.89 1.67
CA VAL A 31 -9.12 28.75 1.63
C VAL A 31 -7.96 29.20 0.75
N ASP A 32 -6.75 29.23 1.31
CA ASP A 32 -5.53 29.40 0.54
C ASP A 32 -4.97 28.00 0.22
N ILE A 33 -5.03 27.61 -1.05
CA ILE A 33 -4.52 26.31 -1.52
C ILE A 33 -3.16 26.56 -2.18
N VAL A 34 -2.09 26.23 -1.47
CA VAL A 34 -0.71 26.42 -1.96
C VAL A 34 -0.36 25.42 -3.07
N SER A 35 -0.82 24.16 -2.96
CA SER A 35 -0.71 23.13 -4.00
C SER A 35 -1.72 21.99 -3.80
N PHE A 36 -1.98 21.24 -4.86
CA PHE A 36 -2.62 19.92 -4.84
C PHE A 36 -1.76 18.97 -5.65
N VAL A 37 -1.53 17.76 -5.14
CA VAL A 37 -0.95 16.64 -5.88
C VAL A 37 -2.04 15.60 -5.99
N VAL A 38 -2.38 15.21 -7.21
CA VAL A 38 -3.39 14.18 -7.47
C VAL A 38 -2.69 13.00 -8.07
N THR A 39 -2.64 11.91 -7.32
CA THR A 39 -2.12 10.63 -7.81
C THR A 39 -3.30 9.81 -8.31
N PHE A 40 -3.28 9.44 -9.59
CA PHE A 40 -4.21 8.45 -10.11
C PHE A 40 -3.66 7.06 -9.79
N GLU A 41 -4.09 6.49 -8.67
CA GLU A 41 -3.82 5.09 -8.37
C GLU A 41 -5.01 4.25 -8.85
N CYS A 42 -4.74 3.15 -9.56
CA CYS A 42 -5.80 2.20 -9.82
C CYS A 42 -6.25 1.58 -8.50
N THR A 43 -7.55 1.37 -8.39
CA THR A 43 -8.16 0.58 -7.34
C THR A 43 -7.48 -0.78 -7.24
N ASP A 44 -7.11 -1.17 -6.02
CA ASP A 44 -6.73 -2.53 -5.69
C ASP A 44 -7.77 -3.54 -6.18
N LYS A 45 -7.37 -4.81 -6.23
CA LYS A 45 -8.27 -5.92 -6.57
C LYS A 45 -9.51 -5.86 -5.68
N PHE A 46 -10.70 -5.90 -6.29
CA PHE A 46 -11.96 -5.83 -5.56
C PHE A 46 -12.86 -7.03 -5.89
N ASN A 47 -13.73 -7.40 -4.96
CA ASN A 47 -14.64 -8.54 -5.12
C ASN A 47 -16.05 -8.06 -5.46
N GLU A 48 -16.67 -8.67 -6.45
CA GLU A 48 -18.06 -8.42 -6.85
C GLU A 48 -18.90 -9.69 -6.75
N ASN A 49 -20.07 -9.57 -6.14
CA ASN A 49 -21.13 -10.59 -6.17
C ASN A 49 -22.13 -10.21 -7.25
N LEU A 50 -22.05 -10.88 -8.40
CA LEU A 50 -22.80 -10.50 -9.59
C LEU A 50 -24.26 -10.92 -9.45
N ARG A 51 -25.16 -9.95 -9.64
CA ARG A 51 -26.61 -10.15 -9.56
C ARG A 51 -27.27 -9.69 -10.84
N PRO A 52 -28.28 -10.42 -11.34
CA PRO A 52 -29.09 -9.95 -12.45
C PRO A 52 -29.74 -8.60 -12.16
N GLY A 53 -29.77 -7.71 -13.15
CA GLY A 53 -30.47 -6.43 -13.06
C GLY A 53 -32.00 -6.54 -13.03
N VAL A 54 -32.53 -7.77 -13.16
CA VAL A 54 -33.96 -8.09 -13.18
C VAL A 54 -34.29 -9.11 -12.09
N THR A 55 -35.51 -9.06 -11.54
CA THR A 55 -35.94 -9.95 -10.45
C THR A 55 -36.63 -11.23 -10.95
N THR A 56 -37.09 -11.24 -12.21
CA THR A 56 -37.74 -12.39 -12.85
C THR A 56 -37.39 -12.48 -14.33
N LEU A 57 -37.49 -13.68 -14.90
CA LEU A 57 -37.37 -13.93 -16.34
C LEU A 57 -38.73 -14.45 -16.84
N PRO A 58 -39.51 -13.65 -17.61
CA PRO A 58 -40.80 -14.06 -18.14
C PRO A 58 -40.69 -15.24 -19.12
N SER A 59 -39.56 -15.33 -19.82
CA SER A 59 -39.16 -16.44 -20.68
C SER A 59 -37.65 -16.64 -20.55
N GLY A 60 -37.17 -17.85 -20.85
CA GLY A 60 -35.73 -18.13 -20.88
C GLY A 60 -35.02 -17.24 -21.91
N VAL A 61 -33.77 -16.89 -21.61
CA VAL A 61 -32.90 -16.07 -22.47
C VAL A 61 -31.58 -16.81 -22.76
N SER A 62 -30.82 -16.30 -23.73
CA SER A 62 -29.46 -16.79 -24.03
C SER A 62 -28.36 -15.82 -23.60
N CYS A 63 -28.70 -14.61 -23.17
CA CYS A 63 -27.78 -13.64 -22.59
C CYS A 63 -28.47 -12.81 -21.51
N LEU A 64 -27.81 -12.67 -20.37
CA LEU A 64 -28.29 -11.97 -19.17
C LEU A 64 -27.24 -10.95 -18.71
N ALA A 65 -27.69 -9.71 -18.45
CA ALA A 65 -26.87 -8.65 -17.90
C ALA A 65 -26.81 -8.73 -16.37
N LEU A 66 -25.60 -8.63 -15.82
CA LEU A 66 -25.29 -8.61 -14.40
C LEU A 66 -24.59 -7.27 -14.06
N PRO A 67 -25.34 -6.22 -13.70
CA PRO A 67 -24.78 -4.90 -13.42
C PRO A 67 -23.88 -4.87 -12.19
N PHE A 68 -22.83 -4.04 -12.24
CA PHE A 68 -22.03 -3.66 -11.07
C PHE A 68 -21.61 -2.19 -11.15
N GLN A 69 -21.09 -1.67 -10.04
CA GLN A 69 -20.57 -0.31 -9.94
C GLN A 69 -19.11 -0.27 -10.38
N THR A 70 -18.80 0.55 -11.38
CA THR A 70 -17.43 0.65 -11.93
C THR A 70 -16.46 1.41 -11.03
N GLN A 71 -16.97 2.04 -9.95
CA GLN A 71 -16.27 3.01 -9.12
C GLN A 71 -15.80 4.27 -9.89
N ARG A 72 -16.27 4.44 -11.14
CA ARG A 72 -16.14 5.68 -11.91
C ARG A 72 -17.40 6.51 -11.76
N VAL A 73 -17.29 7.80 -12.10
CA VAL A 73 -18.36 8.77 -11.93
C VAL A 73 -19.03 9.07 -13.27
N ASP A 74 -20.36 9.10 -13.26
CA ASP A 74 -21.19 9.67 -14.31
C ASP A 74 -21.63 11.07 -13.87
N LEU A 75 -21.18 12.10 -14.62
CA LEU A 75 -21.42 13.52 -14.30
C LEU A 75 -22.86 13.98 -14.61
N GLY A 76 -23.60 13.22 -15.42
CA GLY A 76 -24.91 13.64 -15.90
C GLY A 76 -24.85 14.80 -16.90
N PRO A 77 -25.98 15.52 -17.10
CA PRO A 77 -26.08 16.58 -18.10
C PRO A 77 -25.21 17.79 -17.73
N ILE A 78 -24.38 18.22 -18.68
CA ILE A 78 -23.52 19.39 -18.61
C ILE A 78 -24.16 20.50 -19.45
N THR A 79 -24.57 21.59 -18.80
CA THR A 79 -25.31 22.69 -19.42
C THR A 79 -24.61 24.03 -19.20
N GLN A 80 -24.79 24.98 -20.12
CA GLN A 80 -24.25 26.32 -19.92
C GLN A 80 -25.04 27.07 -18.84
N LYS A 81 -24.36 27.65 -17.85
CA LYS A 81 -24.98 28.48 -16.81
C LYS A 81 -24.29 29.84 -16.75
N THR A 82 -25.07 30.88 -16.48
CA THR A 82 -24.56 32.25 -16.24
C THR A 82 -24.58 32.54 -14.75
N VAL A 83 -23.43 32.88 -14.16
CA VAL A 83 -23.31 33.31 -12.76
C VAL A 83 -22.52 34.61 -12.70
N LYS A 84 -23.12 35.68 -12.17
CA LYS A 84 -22.48 37.02 -12.03
C LYS A 84 -21.76 37.47 -13.32
N ASN A 85 -22.44 37.39 -14.47
CA ASN A 85 -21.95 37.73 -15.81
C ASN A 85 -20.90 36.78 -16.43
N TYR A 86 -20.54 35.69 -15.76
CA TYR A 86 -19.65 34.66 -16.29
C TYR A 86 -20.46 33.46 -16.83
N LYS A 87 -20.28 33.14 -18.13
CA LYS A 87 -20.89 31.97 -18.79
C LYS A 87 -19.90 30.81 -18.82
N SER A 88 -20.32 29.64 -18.32
CA SER A 88 -19.53 28.41 -18.43
C SER A 88 -20.42 27.17 -18.45
N TYR A 89 -19.90 26.07 -19.00
CA TYR A 89 -20.51 24.75 -18.85
C TYR A 89 -20.37 24.25 -17.41
N LYS A 90 -21.45 23.67 -16.87
CA LYS A 90 -21.53 23.14 -15.50
C LYS A 90 -22.42 21.91 -15.47
N TYR A 91 -22.08 20.93 -14.63
CA TYR A 91 -22.99 19.85 -14.23
C TYR A 91 -23.62 20.17 -12.87
N ASP A 92 -24.69 19.44 -12.53
CA ASP A 92 -25.29 19.49 -11.19
C ASP A 92 -24.80 18.29 -10.39
N TYR A 93 -24.24 18.54 -9.20
CA TYR A 93 -23.78 17.46 -8.32
C TYR A 93 -24.92 16.51 -7.92
N GLY A 94 -26.17 16.99 -7.85
CA GLY A 94 -27.33 16.14 -7.57
C GLY A 94 -27.64 15.10 -8.66
N ASN A 95 -27.06 15.27 -9.87
CA ASN A 95 -27.16 14.32 -10.97
C ASN A 95 -25.95 13.39 -11.07
N VAL A 96 -24.94 13.58 -10.21
CA VAL A 96 -23.75 12.74 -10.20
C VAL A 96 -24.11 11.40 -9.56
N GLN A 97 -23.79 10.32 -10.26
CA GLN A 97 -24.01 8.95 -9.80
C GLN A 97 -22.81 8.07 -10.14
N ASP A 98 -22.74 6.90 -9.52
CA ASP A 98 -21.78 5.88 -9.91
C ASP A 98 -22.10 5.36 -11.32
N LEU A 99 -21.08 5.29 -12.16
CA LEU A 99 -21.16 4.72 -13.49
C LEU A 99 -21.31 3.19 -13.37
N LYS A 100 -22.34 2.63 -14.00
CA LYS A 100 -22.62 1.19 -14.01
C LYS A 100 -22.21 0.55 -15.31
N ALA A 101 -21.72 -0.68 -15.22
CA ALA A 101 -21.44 -1.52 -16.37
C ALA A 101 -22.01 -2.93 -16.12
N ASP A 102 -22.24 -3.66 -17.20
CA ASP A 102 -22.86 -4.99 -17.14
C ASP A 102 -21.82 -6.07 -17.48
N PHE A 103 -21.63 -7.02 -16.56
CA PHE A 103 -21.15 -8.34 -16.97
C PHE A 103 -22.21 -9.01 -17.82
N LEU A 104 -21.77 -9.80 -18.81
CA LEU A 104 -22.66 -10.56 -19.66
C LEU A 104 -22.48 -12.05 -19.41
N LEU A 105 -23.51 -12.70 -18.88
CA LEU A 105 -23.61 -14.15 -18.82
C LEU A 105 -24.37 -14.65 -20.04
N TYR A 106 -23.79 -15.54 -20.84
CA TYR A 106 -24.43 -16.01 -22.06
C TYR A 106 -23.98 -17.41 -22.49
N ASP A 107 -24.82 -18.04 -23.31
CA ASP A 107 -24.45 -19.18 -24.16
C ASP A 107 -24.17 -18.70 -25.59
N ASN A 108 -23.74 -19.61 -26.48
CA ASN A 108 -23.38 -19.25 -27.85
C ASN A 108 -24.55 -18.63 -28.65
N SER A 109 -25.80 -18.98 -28.35
CA SER A 109 -27.00 -18.42 -28.98
C SER A 109 -27.27 -16.97 -28.52
N GLY A 110 -26.60 -16.48 -27.48
CA GLY A 110 -26.64 -15.09 -27.00
C GLY A 110 -25.77 -14.12 -27.80
N ILE A 111 -24.94 -14.61 -28.72
CA ILE A 111 -24.00 -13.81 -29.52
C ILE A 111 -24.67 -13.39 -30.84
N VAL A 112 -24.82 -12.09 -31.05
CA VAL A 112 -25.46 -11.53 -32.25
C VAL A 112 -24.53 -10.51 -32.90
N GLY A 113 -24.05 -10.83 -34.11
CA GLY A 113 -23.14 -9.95 -34.85
C GLY A 113 -21.77 -9.78 -34.18
N GLY A 114 -21.30 -10.80 -33.45
CA GLY A 114 -20.00 -10.79 -32.77
C GLY A 114 -19.99 -10.20 -31.36
N THR A 115 -21.15 -9.77 -30.84
CA THR A 115 -21.29 -9.22 -29.48
C THR A 115 -22.39 -9.96 -28.73
N ALA A 116 -22.21 -10.18 -27.43
CA ALA A 116 -23.26 -10.72 -26.56
C ALA A 116 -24.34 -9.65 -26.32
N LYS A 117 -25.62 -10.00 -26.50
CA LYS A 117 -26.73 -9.05 -26.40
C LYS A 117 -27.78 -9.49 -25.39
N PRO A 118 -27.94 -8.77 -24.25
CA PRO A 118 -28.98 -9.06 -23.27
C PRO A 118 -30.39 -9.13 -23.88
N GLY A 119 -31.20 -10.07 -23.41
CA GLY A 119 -32.59 -10.21 -23.86
C GLY A 119 -32.77 -10.82 -25.25
N THR A 120 -31.70 -11.32 -25.87
CA THR A 120 -31.79 -12.10 -27.12
C THR A 120 -32.65 -13.35 -26.88
N ALA A 121 -33.73 -13.47 -27.67
CA ALA A 121 -34.56 -14.66 -27.72
C ALA A 121 -33.76 -15.80 -28.39
N GLY A 122 -33.23 -16.71 -27.57
CA GLY A 122 -32.53 -17.91 -28.02
C GLY A 122 -33.18 -19.17 -27.45
N ASP A 123 -32.40 -20.23 -27.25
CA ASP A 123 -32.88 -21.53 -26.74
C ASP A 123 -33.37 -21.49 -25.28
N GLY A 124 -33.19 -20.35 -24.60
CA GLY A 124 -33.66 -20.10 -23.25
C GLY A 124 -32.95 -20.96 -22.21
N ASN A 125 -31.65 -21.21 -22.40
CA ASN A 125 -30.85 -22.02 -21.48
C ASN A 125 -30.60 -21.31 -20.15
N ILE A 126 -30.61 -19.98 -20.13
CA ILE A 126 -30.73 -19.18 -18.92
C ILE A 126 -32.22 -19.03 -18.63
N ALA A 127 -32.76 -19.93 -17.82
CA ALA A 127 -34.19 -20.20 -17.77
C ALA A 127 -34.92 -19.51 -16.62
N LYS A 128 -34.25 -19.34 -15.47
CA LYS A 128 -34.93 -18.90 -14.25
C LYS A 128 -33.99 -18.14 -13.31
N LEU A 129 -34.57 -17.33 -12.43
CA LEU A 129 -33.87 -16.74 -11.29
C LEU A 129 -34.45 -17.31 -10.00
N GLY A 130 -33.58 -17.62 -9.05
CA GLY A 130 -33.93 -18.08 -7.71
C GLY A 130 -33.18 -17.28 -6.66
N PHE A 131 -33.75 -17.18 -5.47
CA PHE A 131 -33.15 -16.41 -4.39
C PHE A 131 -33.27 -17.16 -3.07
N ASP A 132 -32.16 -17.37 -2.37
CA ASP A 132 -32.12 -18.10 -1.10
C ASP A 132 -32.14 -17.20 0.13
N GLY A 133 -32.20 -15.88 -0.07
CA GLY A 133 -32.07 -14.87 0.99
C GLY A 133 -30.71 -14.17 1.02
N THR A 134 -29.68 -14.79 0.47
CA THR A 134 -28.29 -14.29 0.46
C THR A 134 -27.80 -14.08 -0.98
N ASN A 135 -27.97 -15.09 -1.83
CA ASN A 135 -27.46 -15.17 -3.20
C ASN A 135 -28.60 -15.18 -4.21
N THR A 136 -28.37 -14.54 -5.37
CA THR A 136 -29.25 -14.66 -6.53
C THR A 136 -28.71 -15.75 -7.44
N TYR A 137 -29.41 -16.88 -7.48
CA TYR A 137 -29.05 -18.00 -8.34
C TYR A 137 -29.69 -17.86 -9.72
N ILE A 138 -28.89 -18.21 -10.72
CA ILE A 138 -29.26 -18.26 -12.12
C ILE A 138 -29.48 -19.73 -12.46
N GLY A 139 -30.69 -20.06 -12.88
CA GLY A 139 -31.11 -21.40 -13.29
C GLY A 139 -30.72 -21.67 -14.74
N LEU A 140 -29.82 -22.63 -14.93
CA LEU A 140 -29.18 -22.97 -16.19
C LEU A 140 -29.53 -24.39 -16.65
N LYS A 141 -29.71 -24.57 -17.96
CA LYS A 141 -29.83 -25.89 -18.61
C LYS A 141 -28.44 -26.45 -18.99
N ASN A 142 -28.41 -27.67 -19.53
CA ASN A 142 -27.17 -28.24 -20.08
C ASN A 142 -26.64 -27.38 -21.23
N ASN A 143 -25.53 -26.66 -21.00
CA ASN A 143 -24.82 -25.92 -22.03
C ASN A 143 -23.44 -25.49 -21.52
N THR A 144 -22.64 -24.90 -22.41
CA THR A 144 -21.45 -24.10 -22.07
C THR A 144 -21.84 -22.63 -21.96
N TYR A 145 -21.34 -21.97 -20.94
CA TYR A 145 -21.61 -20.57 -20.62
C TYR A 145 -20.31 -19.79 -20.45
N TRP A 146 -20.39 -18.50 -20.77
CA TRP A 146 -19.34 -17.52 -20.53
C TRP A 146 -19.89 -16.38 -19.69
N LEU A 147 -19.09 -15.94 -18.73
CA LEU A 147 -19.31 -14.69 -18.02
C LEU A 147 -18.19 -13.73 -18.42
N GLU A 148 -18.55 -12.71 -19.19
CA GLU A 148 -17.61 -11.75 -19.79
C GLU A 148 -17.67 -10.39 -19.08
N THR A 149 -16.49 -9.79 -18.90
CA THR A 149 -16.33 -8.43 -18.37
C THR A 149 -16.91 -7.37 -19.33
N PRO A 150 -17.34 -6.21 -18.83
CA PRO A 150 -17.74 -5.13 -19.72
C PRO A 150 -16.54 -4.52 -20.42
N THR A 151 -16.79 -4.01 -21.62
CA THR A 151 -15.87 -3.14 -22.36
C THR A 151 -16.38 -1.70 -22.42
N ASP A 152 -17.68 -1.50 -22.22
CA ASP A 152 -18.34 -0.20 -22.22
C ASP A 152 -19.34 -0.12 -21.06
N ALA A 153 -19.49 1.08 -20.51
CA ALA A 153 -20.52 1.45 -19.56
C ALA A 153 -21.47 2.45 -20.24
N VAL A 154 -22.77 2.38 -19.92
CA VAL A 154 -23.76 3.32 -20.46
C VAL A 154 -24.01 4.41 -19.42
N ALA A 155 -23.58 5.62 -19.71
CA ALA A 155 -23.79 6.80 -18.87
C ALA A 155 -25.14 7.47 -19.14
N GLN A 156 -25.51 8.44 -18.30
CA GLN A 156 -26.62 9.36 -18.55
C GLN A 156 -26.55 9.94 -19.96
N GLY A 157 -27.73 10.12 -20.58
CA GLY A 157 -27.83 10.56 -21.97
C GLY A 157 -27.59 9.46 -23.01
N GLY A 158 -27.36 8.20 -22.60
CA GLY A 158 -27.18 7.07 -23.51
C GLY A 158 -25.81 7.04 -24.18
N VAL A 159 -24.81 7.64 -23.54
CA VAL A 159 -23.43 7.71 -24.03
C VAL A 159 -22.65 6.49 -23.53
N ASN A 160 -21.90 5.84 -24.43
CA ASN A 160 -20.98 4.77 -24.05
C ASN A 160 -19.64 5.36 -23.58
N ILE A 161 -19.21 4.94 -22.40
CA ILE A 161 -17.90 5.25 -21.83
C ILE A 161 -17.09 3.94 -21.82
N PRO A 162 -15.93 3.87 -22.50
CA PRO A 162 -15.08 2.69 -22.45
C PRO A 162 -14.65 2.38 -21.01
N VAL A 163 -14.72 1.12 -20.64
CA VAL A 163 -14.19 0.58 -19.37
C VAL A 163 -13.32 -0.65 -19.67
N GLY A 164 -12.43 -0.99 -18.76
CA GLY A 164 -11.54 -2.14 -18.93
C GLY A 164 -11.30 -2.83 -17.61
N TYR A 165 -11.67 -4.10 -17.53
CA TYR A 165 -11.45 -4.94 -16.35
C TYR A 165 -10.91 -6.31 -16.76
N ARG A 166 -10.11 -6.90 -15.89
CA ARG A 166 -9.75 -8.32 -15.96
C ARG A 166 -10.29 -9.07 -14.76
N ILE A 167 -10.66 -10.32 -14.98
CA ILE A 167 -10.98 -11.27 -13.91
C ILE A 167 -9.65 -11.84 -13.41
N VAL A 168 -9.34 -11.62 -12.13
CA VAL A 168 -8.15 -12.14 -11.43
C VAL A 168 -8.45 -13.32 -10.53
N GLY A 169 -9.73 -13.54 -10.24
CA GLY A 169 -10.24 -14.72 -9.54
C GLY A 169 -11.74 -14.86 -9.76
N ALA A 170 -12.26 -16.08 -9.62
CA ALA A 170 -13.68 -16.37 -9.78
C ALA A 170 -14.15 -17.45 -8.82
N ARG A 171 -15.37 -17.32 -8.34
CA ARG A 171 -16.04 -18.30 -7.47
C ARG A 171 -17.45 -18.56 -8.01
N LEU A 172 -17.70 -19.81 -8.38
CA LEU A 172 -19.02 -20.28 -8.79
C LEU A 172 -19.62 -21.07 -7.64
N VAL A 173 -20.70 -20.55 -7.07
CA VAL A 173 -21.48 -21.25 -6.04
C VAL A 173 -22.61 -21.99 -6.74
N TYR A 174 -22.82 -23.26 -6.43
CA TYR A 174 -23.86 -24.09 -7.04
C TYR A 174 -24.83 -24.65 -6.00
N ALA A 175 -26.06 -24.89 -6.44
CA ALA A 175 -27.11 -25.54 -5.66
C ALA A 175 -27.96 -26.48 -6.53
N ASN A 176 -28.36 -27.62 -5.96
CA ASN A 176 -29.21 -28.62 -6.59
C ASN A 176 -30.70 -28.21 -6.62
N ASN A 177 -31.07 -27.27 -5.76
CA ASN A 177 -32.37 -26.64 -5.72
C ASN A 177 -32.26 -25.31 -4.97
N VAL A 178 -33.08 -24.34 -5.36
CA VAL A 178 -33.17 -23.04 -4.70
C VAL A 178 -34.64 -22.76 -4.41
N ALA A 179 -34.90 -22.13 -3.27
CA ALA A 179 -36.22 -21.63 -2.93
C ALA A 179 -36.74 -20.77 -4.09
N GLN A 180 -37.94 -21.06 -4.60
CA GLN A 180 -38.55 -20.19 -5.61
C GLN A 180 -38.87 -18.83 -4.98
N ASN A 181 -38.90 -17.78 -5.81
CA ASN A 181 -39.45 -16.48 -5.43
C ASN A 181 -40.82 -16.69 -4.78
N ILE A 182 -41.06 -15.97 -3.68
CA ILE A 182 -42.29 -16.13 -2.90
C ILE A 182 -43.48 -15.65 -3.73
N LYS A 183 -44.62 -16.33 -3.56
CA LYS A 183 -45.91 -15.89 -4.10
C LYS A 183 -47.00 -15.99 -3.04
N LYS A 184 -48.11 -15.30 -3.29
CA LYS A 184 -49.32 -15.43 -2.47
C LYS A 184 -49.77 -16.89 -2.47
N GLY A 185 -49.98 -17.45 -1.29
CA GLY A 185 -50.24 -18.86 -1.04
C GLY A 185 -49.06 -19.63 -0.41
N ASP A 186 -47.86 -19.04 -0.35
CA ASP A 186 -46.67 -19.71 0.18
C ASP A 186 -46.57 -19.64 1.72
N LYS A 187 -45.77 -20.54 2.28
CA LYS A 187 -45.22 -20.40 3.63
C LYS A 187 -43.81 -19.85 3.52
N ILE A 188 -43.50 -18.81 4.28
CA ILE A 188 -42.27 -18.04 4.12
C ILE A 188 -41.59 -17.77 5.46
N TYR A 189 -40.29 -17.47 5.42
CA TYR A 189 -39.58 -16.76 6.46
C TYR A 189 -39.32 -15.33 6.00
N ILE A 190 -39.44 -14.35 6.88
CA ILE A 190 -39.01 -12.97 6.61
C ILE A 190 -37.70 -12.77 7.37
N THR A 191 -36.60 -12.45 6.69
CA THR A 191 -35.21 -12.45 7.19
C THR A 191 -34.50 -11.12 6.93
N ASP A 192 -33.50 -10.81 7.76
CA ASP A 192 -32.60 -9.65 7.57
C ASP A 192 -31.46 -9.94 6.57
N GLY A 193 -31.40 -11.16 6.03
CA GLY A 193 -30.33 -11.64 5.14
C GLY A 193 -29.02 -11.98 5.88
N LYS A 194 -29.00 -11.85 7.21
CA LYS A 194 -27.83 -12.06 8.10
C LYS A 194 -28.11 -13.11 9.17
N GLY A 195 -29.05 -14.01 8.90
CA GLY A 195 -29.40 -15.14 9.77
C GLY A 195 -30.43 -14.85 10.86
N LYS A 196 -31.12 -13.71 10.84
CA LYS A 196 -32.22 -13.41 11.77
C LYS A 196 -33.56 -13.31 11.04
N TYR A 197 -34.63 -13.71 11.72
CA TYR A 197 -35.97 -13.86 11.16
C TYR A 197 -37.00 -13.09 11.98
N LEU A 198 -37.97 -12.47 11.29
CA LEU A 198 -39.04 -11.67 11.86
C LEU A 198 -40.01 -12.54 12.64
N ASN A 199 -40.17 -12.27 13.93
CA ASN A 199 -41.14 -12.94 14.79
C ASN A 199 -42.45 -12.13 14.93
N ALA A 200 -43.44 -12.72 15.63
CA ALA A 200 -44.75 -12.10 15.88
C ALA A 200 -44.69 -10.77 16.68
N SER A 201 -43.60 -10.51 17.38
CA SER A 201 -43.33 -9.28 18.13
C SER A 201 -42.61 -8.21 17.30
N LEU A 202 -42.52 -8.41 15.99
CA LEU A 202 -41.86 -7.51 15.03
C LEU A 202 -40.37 -7.29 15.30
N LYS A 203 -39.67 -8.32 15.79
CA LYS A 203 -38.22 -8.31 15.96
C LYS A 203 -37.56 -9.39 15.11
N PHE A 204 -36.40 -9.08 14.53
CA PHE A 204 -35.55 -10.02 13.83
C PHE A 204 -34.66 -10.76 14.83
N THR A 205 -34.86 -12.07 14.97
CA THR A 205 -34.17 -12.93 15.93
C THR A 205 -33.57 -14.17 15.26
N PRO A 206 -32.52 -14.81 15.81
CA PRO A 206 -31.93 -16.02 15.20
C PRO A 206 -32.90 -17.20 15.00
N THR A 207 -34.01 -17.23 15.74
CA THR A 207 -35.04 -18.26 15.62
C THR A 207 -35.87 -18.08 14.36
N LYS A 208 -35.93 -19.10 13.50
CA LYS A 208 -36.81 -19.13 12.31
C LYS A 208 -38.29 -19.11 12.72
N VAL A 209 -39.04 -18.14 12.19
CA VAL A 209 -40.49 -18.02 12.41
C VAL A 209 -41.22 -18.06 11.08
N GLU A 210 -41.99 -19.12 10.85
CA GLU A 210 -42.76 -19.31 9.62
C GLU A 210 -43.98 -18.36 9.59
N TRP A 211 -44.15 -17.65 8.48
CA TRP A 211 -45.32 -16.85 8.15
C TRP A 211 -46.08 -17.53 7.00
N ASN A 212 -47.40 -17.68 7.17
CA ASN A 212 -48.30 -18.07 6.10
C ASN A 212 -48.68 -16.82 5.30
N TYR A 213 -48.25 -16.75 4.04
CA TYR A 213 -48.59 -15.69 3.11
C TYR A 213 -49.80 -16.14 2.30
N ALA A 214 -51.00 -15.74 2.75
CA ALA A 214 -52.25 -16.21 2.16
C ALA A 214 -52.47 -15.69 0.72
N THR A 215 -53.39 -16.33 -0.01
CA THR A 215 -53.74 -15.95 -1.39
C THR A 215 -54.33 -14.54 -1.52
N ASP A 216 -54.93 -14.01 -0.44
CA ASP A 216 -55.40 -12.63 -0.34
C ASP A 216 -54.30 -11.61 0.04
N GLY A 217 -53.06 -12.07 0.16
CA GLY A 217 -51.89 -11.25 0.50
C GLY A 217 -51.68 -11.00 1.99
N LYS A 218 -52.50 -11.58 2.88
CA LYS A 218 -52.32 -11.41 4.33
C LYS A 218 -51.22 -12.35 4.85
N LEU A 219 -50.44 -11.85 5.80
CA LEU A 219 -49.37 -12.59 6.45
C LEU A 219 -49.79 -12.96 7.87
N SER A 220 -49.65 -14.22 8.24
CA SER A 220 -49.94 -14.68 9.60
C SER A 220 -48.91 -15.65 10.13
N THR A 221 -48.54 -15.54 11.40
CA THR A 221 -47.65 -16.48 12.10
C THR A 221 -48.25 -16.92 13.44
N LYS A 222 -47.75 -18.00 14.02
CA LYS A 222 -48.16 -18.48 15.35
C LYS A 222 -47.07 -18.18 16.36
N SER A 223 -47.43 -17.60 17.51
CA SER A 223 -46.52 -17.55 18.67
C SER A 223 -46.34 -18.94 19.29
N GLU A 224 -45.35 -19.10 20.16
CA GLU A 224 -45.11 -20.31 20.96
C GLU A 224 -46.37 -20.81 21.70
N ASN A 225 -47.23 -19.89 22.16
CA ASN A 225 -48.51 -20.21 22.81
C ASN A 225 -49.68 -20.48 21.83
N SER A 226 -49.41 -20.83 20.58
CA SER A 226 -50.40 -21.13 19.53
C SER A 226 -51.37 -19.99 19.15
N THR A 227 -51.19 -18.77 19.66
CA THR A 227 -51.94 -17.58 19.22
C THR A 227 -51.51 -17.16 17.81
N VAL A 228 -52.47 -16.93 16.92
CA VAL A 228 -52.22 -16.47 15.54
C VAL A 228 -52.14 -14.95 15.52
N TYR A 229 -51.03 -14.43 14.99
CA TYR A 229 -50.79 -13.00 14.76
C TYR A 229 -50.76 -12.73 13.26
N TYR A 230 -51.47 -11.69 12.84
CA TYR A 230 -51.49 -11.19 11.48
C TYR A 230 -50.70 -9.90 11.37
N LEU A 231 -49.96 -9.72 10.27
CA LEU A 231 -49.24 -8.49 9.99
C LEU A 231 -50.21 -7.38 9.57
N ARG A 232 -49.96 -6.16 10.06
CA ARG A 232 -50.81 -5.00 9.85
C ARG A 232 -49.98 -3.76 9.56
N HIS A 233 -50.37 -3.02 8.52
CA HIS A 233 -49.98 -1.65 8.29
C HIS A 233 -50.82 -0.73 9.17
N ILE A 234 -50.17 0.16 9.92
CA ILE A 234 -50.79 1.13 10.81
C ILE A 234 -50.48 2.53 10.29
N GLU A 235 -51.53 3.26 9.98
CA GLU A 235 -51.49 4.70 9.75
C GLU A 235 -51.68 5.42 11.09
N ASN A 236 -50.68 6.21 11.49
CA ASN A 236 -50.75 7.07 12.66
C ASN A 236 -50.95 8.50 12.17
N SER A 237 -52.21 8.91 12.09
CA SER A 237 -52.60 10.28 11.77
C SER A 237 -52.50 11.16 13.03
N SER A 238 -51.79 12.28 12.91
CA SER A 238 -51.72 13.31 13.94
C SER A 238 -52.50 14.53 13.49
N TRP A 239 -53.29 15.13 14.40
CA TRP A 239 -54.13 16.31 14.10
C TRP A 239 -53.30 17.55 13.70
N SER A 240 -52.00 17.58 14.02
CA SER A 240 -51.10 18.73 13.78
C SER A 240 -49.72 18.35 13.25
N GLY A 241 -49.55 17.14 12.71
CA GLY A 241 -48.25 16.64 12.25
C GLY A 241 -48.36 15.74 11.03
N PRO A 242 -47.22 15.40 10.38
CA PRO A 242 -47.23 14.50 9.23
C PRO A 242 -47.76 13.12 9.62
N THR A 243 -48.61 12.53 8.78
CA THR A 243 -49.05 11.14 8.92
C THR A 243 -47.83 10.24 8.89
N THR A 244 -47.69 9.36 9.89
CA THR A 244 -46.59 8.38 9.94
C THR A 244 -47.13 6.97 9.79
N TYR A 245 -46.33 6.09 9.21
CA TYR A 245 -46.73 4.72 8.91
C TYR A 245 -45.82 3.74 9.64
N SER A 246 -46.41 2.73 10.28
CA SER A 246 -45.67 1.73 11.05
C SER A 246 -46.20 0.32 10.84
N LEU A 247 -45.35 -0.68 11.12
CA LEU A 247 -45.74 -2.09 11.17
C LEU A 247 -46.32 -2.42 12.56
N GLY A 248 -47.39 -3.21 12.57
CA GLY A 248 -47.99 -3.78 13.76
C GLY A 248 -48.42 -5.23 13.54
N THR A 249 -48.77 -5.93 14.61
CA THR A 249 -49.45 -7.23 14.55
C THR A 249 -50.82 -7.16 15.21
N THR A 250 -51.76 -7.99 14.77
CA THR A 250 -53.11 -8.10 15.34
C THR A 250 -53.53 -9.56 15.40
N THR A 251 -54.33 -9.95 16.38
CA THR A 251 -54.89 -11.31 16.46
C THR A 251 -56.20 -11.45 15.67
N LYS A 252 -56.70 -10.36 15.07
CA LYS A 252 -57.95 -10.33 14.30
C LYS A 252 -57.67 -10.31 12.80
N SER A 253 -58.06 -11.36 12.08
CA SER A 253 -57.81 -11.52 10.64
C SER A 253 -58.48 -10.43 9.76
N ASN A 254 -59.55 -9.80 10.23
CA ASN A 254 -60.22 -8.69 9.53
C ASN A 254 -59.50 -7.34 9.67
N GLN A 255 -58.54 -7.22 10.59
CA GLN A 255 -57.69 -6.04 10.76
C GLN A 255 -56.31 -6.19 10.11
N ALA A 256 -56.03 -7.36 9.52
CA ALA A 256 -54.78 -7.66 8.83
C ALA A 256 -54.67 -6.91 7.51
N SER A 257 -53.45 -6.52 7.14
CA SER A 257 -53.18 -5.85 5.87
C SER A 257 -52.73 -6.85 4.80
N SER A 258 -53.11 -6.59 3.55
CA SER A 258 -52.62 -7.34 2.40
C SER A 258 -51.32 -6.72 1.89
N PHE A 259 -50.28 -7.52 1.76
CA PHE A 259 -48.98 -7.13 1.23
C PHE A 259 -48.82 -7.63 -0.22
N ASN A 260 -48.00 -6.91 -0.97
CA ASN A 260 -47.55 -7.24 -2.31
C ASN A 260 -46.09 -7.74 -2.26
N THR A 261 -45.64 -8.37 -3.34
CA THR A 261 -44.26 -8.84 -3.46
C THR A 261 -43.77 -8.72 -4.89
N ASP A 262 -42.47 -8.47 -5.04
CA ASP A 262 -41.72 -8.59 -6.30
C ASP A 262 -41.08 -9.98 -6.48
N GLY A 263 -41.35 -10.91 -5.56
CA GLY A 263 -40.76 -12.24 -5.48
C GLY A 263 -39.74 -12.42 -4.35
N THR A 264 -39.22 -11.34 -3.76
CA THR A 264 -38.21 -11.40 -2.68
C THR A 264 -38.47 -10.40 -1.57
N THR A 265 -39.10 -9.26 -1.88
CA THR A 265 -39.47 -8.24 -0.89
C THR A 265 -40.97 -8.26 -0.64
N LEU A 266 -41.37 -7.78 0.53
CA LEU A 266 -42.77 -7.57 0.89
C LEU A 266 -43.01 -6.07 1.05
N SER A 267 -44.06 -5.57 0.40
CA SER A 267 -44.42 -4.16 0.42
C SER A 267 -45.91 -3.95 0.64
N TYR A 268 -46.27 -2.84 1.28
CA TYR A 268 -47.65 -2.38 1.39
C TYR A 268 -47.87 -1.17 0.46
N GLY A 269 -48.97 -1.15 -0.29
CA GLY A 269 -49.25 -0.10 -1.26
C GLY A 269 -48.63 -0.35 -2.64
N SER A 270 -48.56 0.70 -3.48
CA SER A 270 -47.98 0.68 -4.82
C SER A 270 -47.49 2.08 -5.24
N GLY A 271 -46.61 2.12 -6.25
CA GLY A 271 -46.07 3.38 -6.78
C GLY A 271 -45.25 4.17 -5.74
N THR A 272 -45.41 5.49 -5.71
CA THR A 272 -44.74 6.40 -4.76
C THR A 272 -45.20 6.22 -3.31
N ASN A 273 -46.32 5.51 -3.07
CA ASN A 273 -46.86 5.20 -1.75
C ASN A 273 -46.60 3.73 -1.33
N SER A 274 -45.50 3.15 -1.83
CA SER A 274 -45.05 1.81 -1.46
C SER A 274 -44.19 1.83 -0.20
N TYR A 275 -44.51 0.96 0.75
CA TYR A 275 -43.79 0.79 2.02
C TYR A 275 -43.17 -0.60 2.08
N ILE A 276 -41.86 -0.70 1.87
CA ILE A 276 -41.09 -1.95 1.89
C ILE A 276 -40.73 -2.29 3.33
N ILE A 277 -40.96 -3.54 3.74
CA ILE A 277 -40.55 -4.02 5.07
C ILE A 277 -39.02 -3.99 5.16
N SER A 278 -38.51 -3.36 6.21
CA SER A 278 -37.10 -3.17 6.53
C SER A 278 -36.86 -3.43 8.03
N TYR A 279 -35.62 -3.27 8.50
CA TYR A 279 -35.27 -3.32 9.91
C TYR A 279 -34.40 -2.15 10.33
N ASP A 280 -34.54 -1.71 11.59
CA ASP A 280 -33.69 -0.68 12.19
C ASP A 280 -32.39 -1.26 12.80
N SER A 281 -31.53 -0.38 13.31
CA SER A 281 -30.26 -0.77 13.96
C SER A 281 -30.44 -1.65 15.21
N ASN A 282 -31.63 -1.67 15.80
CA ASN A 282 -31.98 -2.52 16.95
C ASN A 282 -32.62 -3.85 16.53
N GLY A 283 -32.73 -4.12 15.23
CA GLY A 283 -33.36 -5.32 14.68
C GLY A 283 -34.89 -5.33 14.83
N LYS A 284 -35.54 -4.18 14.99
CA LYS A 284 -37.00 -4.04 14.98
C LYS A 284 -37.49 -3.78 13.56
N ALA A 285 -38.62 -4.38 13.17
CA ALA A 285 -39.19 -4.18 11.85
C ALA A 285 -39.74 -2.75 11.69
N ALA A 286 -39.41 -2.14 10.56
CA ALA A 286 -39.80 -0.79 10.16
C ALA A 286 -40.06 -0.74 8.63
N TYR A 287 -40.40 0.43 8.09
CA TYR A 287 -40.54 0.62 6.63
C TYR A 287 -39.39 1.45 6.06
N ASN A 288 -38.95 1.12 4.85
CA ASN A 288 -38.08 1.95 3.99
C ASN A 288 -36.76 2.42 4.64
N ILE A 289 -36.12 1.58 5.46
CA ILE A 289 -34.78 1.87 5.99
C ILE A 289 -33.75 1.58 4.89
N THR A 290 -33.07 2.63 4.43
CA THR A 290 -32.04 2.56 3.39
C THR A 290 -30.99 1.50 3.71
N GLN A 291 -30.66 0.64 2.74
CA GLN A 291 -29.70 -0.48 2.87
C GLN A 291 -30.06 -1.56 3.92
N SER A 292 -31.27 -1.55 4.50
CA SER A 292 -31.70 -2.51 5.53
C SER A 292 -33.07 -3.13 5.22
N ASN A 293 -33.33 -3.40 3.93
CA ASN A 293 -34.56 -4.06 3.50
C ASN A 293 -34.61 -5.50 4.01
N ALA A 294 -35.77 -5.90 4.52
CA ALA A 294 -36.04 -7.28 4.88
C ALA A 294 -36.40 -8.07 3.61
N ILE A 295 -36.09 -9.35 3.67
CA ILE A 295 -36.24 -10.30 2.57
C ILE A 295 -37.23 -11.37 3.00
N ALA A 296 -38.04 -11.87 2.10
CA ALA A 296 -38.87 -13.03 2.34
C ALA A 296 -38.44 -14.22 1.47
N VAL A 297 -38.33 -15.40 2.09
CA VAL A 297 -37.87 -16.66 1.48
C VAL A 297 -38.86 -17.77 1.77
N ASN A 298 -38.99 -18.76 0.88
CA ASN A 298 -39.88 -19.91 1.13
C ASN A 298 -39.43 -20.75 2.35
N SER A 299 -40.39 -21.23 3.16
CA SER A 299 -40.10 -21.94 4.41
C SER A 299 -39.71 -23.40 4.23
N ALA A 300 -40.10 -24.00 3.10
CA ALA A 300 -39.73 -25.34 2.69
C ALA A 300 -38.81 -25.28 1.46
N VAL A 301 -37.54 -25.63 1.63
CA VAL A 301 -36.61 -25.90 0.52
C VAL A 301 -36.17 -27.36 0.67
N THR A 302 -36.80 -28.26 -0.08
CA THR A 302 -36.35 -29.65 -0.17
C THR A 302 -35.30 -29.76 -1.27
N SER A 303 -34.15 -30.39 -0.99
CA SER A 303 -33.19 -30.82 -2.01
C SER A 303 -33.92 -31.61 -3.11
N SER A 304 -33.70 -31.25 -4.38
CA SER A 304 -34.26 -32.00 -5.51
C SER A 304 -33.44 -33.28 -5.74
N ASP A 305 -34.02 -34.29 -6.40
CA ASP A 305 -33.26 -35.46 -6.87
C ASP A 305 -32.50 -35.15 -8.18
N ASN A 306 -32.34 -33.87 -8.56
CA ASN A 306 -31.58 -33.48 -9.74
C ASN A 306 -30.10 -33.82 -9.52
N SER A 307 -29.51 -34.47 -10.52
CA SER A 307 -28.08 -34.78 -10.57
C SER A 307 -27.48 -34.14 -11.81
N PHE A 308 -26.40 -33.38 -11.65
CA PHE A 308 -25.69 -32.73 -12.75
C PHE A 308 -24.22 -32.53 -12.42
N THR A 309 -23.42 -32.22 -13.43
CA THR A 309 -22.01 -31.91 -13.28
C THR A 309 -21.77 -30.44 -13.63
N VAL A 310 -20.98 -29.75 -12.80
CA VAL A 310 -20.46 -28.41 -13.11
C VAL A 310 -18.97 -28.54 -13.42
N ARG A 311 -18.56 -28.08 -14.61
CA ARG A 311 -17.15 -27.99 -15.03
C ARG A 311 -16.76 -26.53 -15.15
N MET A 312 -15.69 -26.11 -14.47
CA MET A 312 -15.06 -24.80 -14.69
C MET A 312 -13.73 -24.96 -15.42
N PHE A 313 -13.50 -24.12 -16.42
CA PHE A 313 -12.32 -24.20 -17.28
C PHE A 313 -11.16 -23.36 -16.71
N ASP A 314 -9.93 -23.74 -17.08
CA ASP A 314 -8.73 -23.00 -16.73
C ASP A 314 -8.65 -21.62 -17.41
N LYS A 315 -7.59 -20.86 -17.09
CA LYS A 315 -7.33 -19.53 -17.68
C LYS A 315 -7.29 -19.52 -19.22
N THR A 316 -7.03 -20.65 -19.88
CA THR A 316 -7.01 -20.73 -21.35
C THR A 316 -8.38 -21.03 -21.94
N GLY A 317 -9.35 -21.47 -21.12
CA GLY A 317 -10.67 -21.90 -21.56
C GLY A 317 -10.71 -23.25 -22.27
N ASN A 318 -9.57 -23.95 -22.36
CA ASN A 318 -9.44 -25.19 -23.15
C ASN A 318 -9.55 -26.45 -22.28
N ASN A 319 -9.00 -26.44 -21.06
CA ASN A 319 -9.04 -27.58 -20.16
C ASN A 319 -9.95 -27.33 -18.97
N VAL A 320 -10.54 -28.38 -18.43
CA VAL A 320 -11.30 -28.34 -17.18
C VAL A 320 -10.32 -28.21 -16.02
N ALA A 321 -10.41 -27.12 -15.26
CA ALA A 321 -9.60 -26.88 -14.07
C ALA A 321 -10.18 -27.58 -12.84
N GLN A 322 -11.51 -27.52 -12.68
CA GLN A 322 -12.24 -28.14 -11.58
C GLN A 322 -13.59 -28.66 -12.08
N GLU A 323 -14.01 -29.80 -11.54
CA GLU A 323 -15.29 -30.44 -11.84
C GLU A 323 -15.91 -30.95 -10.54
N VAL A 324 -17.23 -30.85 -10.45
CA VAL A 324 -17.98 -31.41 -9.32
C VAL A 324 -19.30 -32.02 -9.77
N ALA A 325 -19.63 -33.17 -9.18
CA ALA A 325 -20.94 -33.80 -9.31
C ALA A 325 -21.87 -33.27 -8.21
N VAL A 326 -22.99 -32.67 -8.61
CA VAL A 326 -24.00 -32.10 -7.74
C VAL A 326 -25.19 -33.05 -7.72
N ASN A 327 -25.63 -33.46 -6.54
CA ASN A 327 -26.75 -34.38 -6.36
C ASN A 327 -27.40 -34.16 -4.98
N LYS A 328 -28.25 -35.08 -4.53
CA LYS A 328 -28.94 -34.95 -3.24
C LYS A 328 -28.00 -35.00 -2.03
N ASP A 329 -26.95 -35.81 -2.11
CA ASP A 329 -25.97 -35.99 -1.02
C ASP A 329 -24.95 -34.85 -0.97
N ASN A 330 -24.71 -34.19 -2.11
CA ASN A 330 -23.89 -32.99 -2.24
C ASN A 330 -24.70 -31.86 -2.91
N PRO A 331 -25.70 -31.30 -2.20
CA PRO A 331 -26.70 -30.43 -2.78
C PRO A 331 -26.22 -29.01 -3.04
N THR A 332 -25.13 -28.58 -2.41
CA THR A 332 -24.61 -27.21 -2.49
C THR A 332 -23.10 -27.21 -2.32
N GLY A 333 -22.42 -26.24 -2.91
CA GLY A 333 -21.00 -26.02 -2.71
C GLY A 333 -20.48 -24.91 -3.62
N ASP A 334 -19.16 -24.82 -3.76
CA ASP A 334 -18.52 -23.84 -4.62
C ASP A 334 -17.26 -24.37 -5.30
N ILE A 335 -16.90 -23.70 -6.38
CA ILE A 335 -15.68 -23.92 -7.17
C ILE A 335 -14.94 -22.58 -7.20
N VAL A 336 -13.66 -22.56 -6.85
CA VAL A 336 -12.84 -21.34 -6.80
C VAL A 336 -11.67 -21.47 -7.78
N LEU A 337 -11.52 -20.45 -8.63
CA LEU A 337 -10.36 -20.25 -9.49
C LEU A 337 -9.62 -19.00 -9.04
N GLU A 338 -8.32 -19.14 -8.84
CA GLU A 338 -7.42 -18.05 -8.45
C GLU A 338 -6.41 -17.78 -9.57
N LYS A 339 -5.73 -16.64 -9.50
CA LYS A 339 -4.62 -16.28 -10.41
C LYS A 339 -5.03 -16.27 -11.90
N LEU A 340 -6.22 -15.75 -12.18
CA LEU A 340 -6.70 -15.52 -13.54
C LEU A 340 -6.15 -14.21 -14.11
N ASN A 341 -6.21 -14.07 -15.44
CA ASN A 341 -5.90 -12.83 -16.14
C ASN A 341 -6.73 -12.82 -17.43
N ASN A 342 -8.04 -12.78 -17.24
CA ASN A 342 -9.01 -13.17 -18.25
C ASN A 342 -10.04 -12.08 -18.53
N ASP A 343 -10.51 -12.01 -19.77
CA ASP A 343 -11.68 -11.22 -20.18
C ASP A 343 -13.01 -11.86 -19.75
N ALA A 344 -13.03 -13.18 -19.62
CA ALA A 344 -14.18 -13.98 -19.23
C ALA A 344 -13.78 -15.23 -18.45
N ILE A 345 -14.76 -15.83 -17.76
CA ILE A 345 -14.68 -17.22 -17.31
C ILE A 345 -15.58 -18.10 -18.18
N LYS A 346 -15.19 -19.37 -18.33
CA LYS A 346 -15.96 -20.39 -19.05
C LYS A 346 -16.32 -21.52 -18.10
N PHE A 347 -17.58 -21.95 -18.14
CA PHE A 347 -18.05 -23.10 -17.37
C PHE A 347 -19.14 -23.86 -18.14
N GLN A 348 -19.41 -25.09 -17.73
CA GLN A 348 -20.34 -25.98 -18.40
C GLN A 348 -21.21 -26.73 -17.38
N ILE A 349 -22.47 -26.90 -17.75
CA ILE A 349 -23.45 -27.72 -17.02
C ILE A 349 -23.78 -28.94 -17.88
N GLU A 350 -23.72 -30.14 -17.30
CA GLU A 350 -24.02 -31.41 -17.97
C GLU A 350 -24.85 -32.35 -17.09
N GLY A 351 -25.55 -33.31 -17.71
CA GLY A 351 -26.22 -34.40 -16.99
C GLY A 351 -27.66 -34.10 -16.52
N LEU A 352 -28.18 -32.89 -16.71
CA LEU A 352 -29.59 -32.58 -16.45
C LEU A 352 -30.51 -33.34 -17.43
N THR A 353 -31.70 -33.74 -16.97
CA THR A 353 -32.73 -34.41 -17.78
C THR A 353 -33.99 -33.54 -17.89
N GLY A 354 -34.64 -33.56 -19.05
CA GLY A 354 -35.86 -32.78 -19.30
C GLY A 354 -35.68 -31.28 -19.01
N ASP A 355 -36.59 -30.70 -18.21
CA ASP A 355 -36.58 -29.29 -17.83
C ASP A 355 -35.86 -29.00 -16.49
N GLN A 356 -35.01 -29.92 -16.02
CA GLN A 356 -34.20 -29.70 -14.81
C GLN A 356 -33.24 -28.52 -15.00
N LEU A 357 -32.95 -27.81 -13.91
CA LEU A 357 -32.06 -26.66 -13.87
C LEU A 357 -30.95 -26.86 -12.84
N ALA A 358 -29.75 -26.44 -13.19
CA ALA A 358 -28.65 -26.19 -12.27
C ALA A 358 -28.71 -24.73 -11.80
N TYR A 359 -28.64 -24.49 -10.50
CA TYR A 359 -28.67 -23.13 -9.96
C TYR A 359 -27.25 -22.68 -9.61
N VAL A 360 -26.79 -21.58 -10.19
CA VAL A 360 -25.44 -21.03 -9.94
C VAL A 360 -25.46 -19.56 -9.54
N CYS A 361 -24.53 -19.15 -8.68
CA CYS A 361 -24.23 -17.76 -8.34
C CYS A 361 -22.76 -17.49 -8.66
N LEU A 362 -22.45 -16.31 -9.22
CA LEU A 362 -21.15 -15.99 -9.77
C LEU A 362 -20.54 -14.82 -8.99
N HIS A 363 -19.39 -15.06 -8.37
CA HIS A 363 -18.58 -14.02 -7.75
C HIS A 363 -17.26 -13.90 -8.51
N VAL A 364 -16.76 -12.69 -8.64
CA VAL A 364 -15.50 -12.40 -9.33
C VAL A 364 -14.63 -11.50 -8.49
N GLN A 365 -13.32 -11.69 -8.57
CA GLN A 365 -12.34 -10.72 -8.15
C GLN A 365 -11.84 -10.01 -9.41
N LEU A 366 -11.90 -8.68 -9.41
CA LEU A 366 -11.63 -7.83 -10.56
C LEU A 366 -10.46 -6.90 -10.30
N GLU A 367 -9.83 -6.50 -11.38
CA GLU A 367 -8.83 -5.46 -11.41
C GLU A 367 -9.03 -4.62 -12.67
N ALA A 368 -8.97 -3.29 -12.53
CA ALA A 368 -9.10 -2.39 -13.68
C ALA A 368 -7.84 -2.47 -14.57
N LEU A 369 -8.03 -2.41 -15.89
CA LEU A 369 -6.92 -2.26 -16.83
C LEU A 369 -6.33 -0.85 -16.70
N ASN A 370 -5.01 -0.78 -16.57
CA ASN A 370 -4.28 0.44 -16.22
C ASN A 370 -3.11 0.74 -17.17
N PRO A 371 -3.35 1.42 -18.30
CA PRO A 371 -2.30 1.76 -19.27
C PRO A 371 -1.37 2.91 -18.84
N TYR A 372 -1.46 3.41 -17.60
CA TYR A 372 -0.74 4.61 -17.16
C TYR A 372 0.68 4.31 -16.64
N ILE A 373 1.69 4.55 -17.46
CA ILE A 373 3.10 4.34 -17.09
C ILE A 373 3.67 5.44 -16.20
N ASP A 374 4.70 5.10 -15.41
CA ASP A 374 5.48 6.05 -14.61
C ASP A 374 6.85 6.35 -15.24
N LYS A 375 7.38 5.47 -16.08
CA LYS A 375 8.68 5.66 -16.76
C LYS A 375 8.70 5.05 -18.15
N MET A 376 9.57 5.59 -19.00
CA MET A 376 9.80 5.08 -20.35
C MET A 376 11.26 5.28 -20.78
N ASP A 377 11.80 4.32 -21.52
CA ASP A 377 13.09 4.45 -22.19
C ASP A 377 12.92 5.16 -23.54
N ILE A 378 13.82 6.10 -23.82
CA ILE A 378 13.98 6.68 -25.17
C ILE A 378 15.36 6.27 -25.65
N SER A 379 15.41 5.67 -26.84
CA SER A 379 16.66 5.25 -27.46
C SER A 379 16.90 5.95 -28.77
N CYS A 380 18.18 6.19 -29.07
CA CYS A 380 18.65 6.63 -30.37
C CYS A 380 19.54 5.52 -30.95
N THR A 381 19.23 5.07 -32.15
CA THR A 381 19.90 3.94 -32.81
C THR A 381 20.44 4.37 -34.18
N GLN A 382 21.64 3.90 -34.53
CA GLN A 382 22.21 4.08 -35.85
C GLN A 382 21.41 3.35 -36.95
N PRO A 383 21.52 3.74 -38.23
CA PRO A 383 20.88 3.03 -39.32
C PRO A 383 21.22 1.54 -39.44
N SER A 384 22.44 1.15 -39.08
CA SER A 384 22.89 -0.25 -39.08
C SER A 384 22.22 -1.08 -37.99
N GLY A 385 21.72 -0.46 -36.92
CA GLY A 385 21.25 -1.13 -35.71
C GLY A 385 22.36 -1.57 -34.75
N GLU A 386 23.64 -1.44 -35.13
CA GLU A 386 24.78 -1.93 -34.35
C GLU A 386 25.02 -1.13 -33.06
N LYS A 387 24.80 0.19 -33.11
CA LYS A 387 24.98 1.08 -31.95
C LYS A 387 23.66 1.70 -31.52
N LYS A 388 23.43 1.70 -30.21
CA LYS A 388 22.24 2.23 -29.56
C LYS A 388 22.63 2.86 -28.23
N LEU A 389 22.20 4.09 -28.02
CA LEU A 389 22.25 4.78 -26.74
C LEU A 389 20.83 5.01 -26.26
N LYS A 390 20.61 4.91 -24.96
CA LYS A 390 19.31 5.18 -24.36
C LYS A 390 19.45 5.93 -23.04
N ASN A 391 18.32 6.46 -22.62
CA ASN A 391 18.09 6.98 -21.28
C ASN A 391 16.64 6.70 -20.88
N GLN A 392 16.37 6.69 -19.57
CA GLN A 392 15.03 6.48 -19.04
C GLN A 392 14.50 7.78 -18.45
N TYR A 393 13.25 8.07 -18.77
CA TYR A 393 12.56 9.32 -18.44
C TYR A 393 11.33 9.05 -17.60
N LEU A 394 11.02 9.98 -16.71
CA LEU A 394 9.75 9.99 -16.00
C LEU A 394 8.60 10.31 -16.98
N ALA A 395 7.46 9.66 -16.75
CA ALA A 395 6.19 9.97 -17.38
C ALA A 395 5.25 10.57 -16.33
N ASP A 396 4.80 11.80 -16.56
CA ASP A 396 3.88 12.52 -15.68
C ASP A 396 2.95 13.41 -16.49
N ASP A 397 1.72 13.58 -16.01
CA ASP A 397 0.64 14.35 -16.65
C ASP A 397 0.50 14.09 -18.16
N PHE A 398 0.53 12.81 -18.56
CA PHE A 398 0.44 12.38 -19.96
C PHE A 398 1.56 12.93 -20.86
N THR A 399 2.69 13.29 -20.27
CA THR A 399 3.89 13.75 -20.96
C THR A 399 5.12 12.97 -20.55
N ILE A 400 6.15 12.98 -21.39
CA ILE A 400 7.42 12.29 -21.11
C ILE A 400 8.56 13.32 -21.09
N GLY A 401 9.40 13.23 -20.06
CA GLY A 401 10.50 14.15 -19.80
C GLY A 401 10.07 15.44 -19.10
N THR A 402 11.02 16.33 -18.87
CA THR A 402 10.83 17.57 -18.11
C THR A 402 9.88 18.52 -18.82
N ASN A 403 8.71 18.79 -18.22
CA ASN A 403 7.64 19.62 -18.81
C ASN A 403 7.23 19.15 -20.22
N GLY A 404 7.27 17.84 -20.46
CA GLY A 404 6.96 17.22 -21.75
C GLY A 404 7.99 17.46 -22.84
N LYS A 405 9.24 17.78 -22.47
CA LYS A 405 10.38 17.95 -23.39
C LYS A 405 11.48 16.96 -23.06
N VAL A 406 12.14 16.47 -24.11
CA VAL A 406 13.31 15.61 -24.01
C VAL A 406 14.42 16.16 -24.91
N ASP A 407 15.50 16.60 -24.26
CA ASP A 407 16.76 16.90 -24.91
C ASP A 407 17.64 15.64 -24.89
N PHE A 408 17.61 14.89 -26.00
CA PHE A 408 18.46 13.73 -26.19
C PHE A 408 19.77 14.15 -26.85
N ALA A 409 20.86 13.49 -26.52
CA ALA A 409 22.16 13.81 -27.09
C ALA A 409 22.94 12.54 -27.45
N VAL A 410 23.84 12.65 -28.42
CA VAL A 410 24.76 11.57 -28.80
C VAL A 410 26.15 12.14 -29.15
N PRO A 411 27.23 11.38 -28.93
CA PRO A 411 28.57 11.84 -29.26
C PRO A 411 28.80 11.85 -30.77
N THR A 412 29.75 12.66 -31.24
CA THR A 412 29.98 12.83 -32.69
C THR A 412 30.40 11.52 -33.37
N ASN A 413 31.09 10.63 -32.65
CA ASN A 413 31.46 9.29 -33.10
C ASN A 413 30.31 8.27 -33.06
N PHE A 414 29.12 8.65 -32.56
CA PHE A 414 27.88 7.91 -32.73
C PHE A 414 27.30 8.08 -34.15
N GLY A 415 27.80 9.06 -34.92
CA GLY A 415 27.31 9.37 -36.26
C GLY A 415 26.12 10.33 -36.25
N THR A 416 25.84 10.92 -37.41
CA THR A 416 24.85 12.00 -37.56
C THR A 416 23.73 11.68 -38.55
N THR A 417 23.95 10.78 -39.51
CA THR A 417 23.00 10.59 -40.62
C THR A 417 22.07 9.41 -40.39
N GLY A 418 20.77 9.62 -40.57
CA GLY A 418 19.76 8.56 -40.58
C GLY A 418 19.49 7.92 -39.21
N LEU A 419 19.85 8.61 -38.13
CA LEU A 419 19.54 8.18 -36.77
C LEU A 419 18.03 8.03 -36.58
N ARG A 420 17.64 7.11 -35.71
CA ARG A 420 16.24 6.80 -35.42
C ARG A 420 16.01 6.77 -33.93
N PHE A 421 14.94 7.44 -33.50
CA PHE A 421 14.43 7.26 -32.14
C PHE A 421 13.53 6.02 -32.06
N ALA A 422 13.51 5.40 -30.89
CA ALA A 422 12.48 4.46 -30.48
C ALA A 422 12.05 4.79 -29.05
N PHE A 423 10.78 4.51 -28.76
CA PHE A 423 10.27 4.45 -27.41
C PHE A 423 10.24 3.00 -26.98
N GLU A 424 10.76 2.74 -25.80
CA GLU A 424 11.03 1.42 -25.26
C GLU A 424 10.65 1.38 -23.78
N GLY A 425 10.42 0.20 -23.22
CA GLY A 425 10.16 0.06 -21.78
C GLY A 425 8.85 0.74 -21.35
N LEU A 426 7.81 -0.04 -21.06
CA LEU A 426 6.53 0.48 -20.55
C LEU A 426 6.43 0.28 -19.05
N HIS A 427 7.19 1.06 -18.30
CA HIS A 427 7.29 0.83 -16.86
C HIS A 427 6.06 1.33 -16.13
N HIS A 428 5.55 0.46 -15.26
CA HIS A 428 4.38 0.73 -14.44
C HIS A 428 4.57 0.04 -13.08
N LYS A 429 4.32 0.74 -11.98
CA LYS A 429 4.54 0.23 -10.61
C LYS A 429 3.63 -0.93 -10.22
N ASN A 430 2.35 -0.86 -10.59
CA ASN A 430 1.38 -1.96 -10.42
C ASN A 430 1.36 -2.94 -11.60
N ALA A 431 2.42 -2.97 -12.42
CA ALA A 431 2.52 -4.04 -13.40
C ALA A 431 2.61 -5.38 -12.65
N ASP A 432 1.94 -6.41 -13.17
CA ASP A 432 1.96 -7.71 -12.50
C ASP A 432 3.33 -8.39 -12.63
N GLU A 433 3.49 -9.55 -11.98
CA GLU A 433 4.71 -10.37 -11.92
C GLU A 433 5.33 -10.75 -13.29
N THR A 434 4.66 -10.41 -14.40
CA THR A 434 5.19 -10.55 -15.76
C THR A 434 6.06 -9.36 -16.20
N TYR A 435 6.24 -8.36 -15.33
CA TYR A 435 6.98 -7.13 -15.57
C TYR A 435 8.19 -7.01 -14.63
N GLY A 436 9.34 -6.58 -15.17
CA GLY A 436 10.40 -5.94 -14.38
C GLY A 436 11.59 -6.80 -13.93
N ASP A 437 11.47 -8.12 -13.77
CA ASP A 437 12.65 -8.95 -13.44
C ASP A 437 13.06 -9.86 -14.61
N PRO A 438 14.20 -9.59 -15.28
CA PRO A 438 14.69 -10.44 -16.36
C PRO A 438 15.03 -11.87 -15.92
N THR A 439 15.09 -12.15 -14.61
CA THR A 439 15.33 -13.47 -14.02
C THR A 439 14.05 -14.25 -13.69
N VAL A 440 12.88 -13.59 -13.67
CA VAL A 440 11.59 -14.25 -13.45
C VAL A 440 11.12 -14.89 -14.76
N VAL A 441 10.87 -16.20 -14.70
CA VAL A 441 10.36 -17.00 -15.81
C VAL A 441 8.95 -16.55 -16.15
N GLY A 442 8.79 -15.80 -17.26
CA GLY A 442 7.48 -15.39 -17.78
C GLY A 442 7.51 -14.08 -18.55
N LYS A 443 8.09 -14.10 -19.75
CA LYS A 443 8.30 -12.95 -20.66
C LYS A 443 6.99 -12.41 -21.27
N HIS A 444 5.94 -12.13 -20.50
CA HIS A 444 4.58 -12.00 -21.02
C HIS A 444 3.81 -10.78 -20.49
N SER A 445 4.14 -9.59 -20.99
CA SER A 445 3.50 -8.32 -20.62
C SER A 445 2.06 -8.22 -21.16
N ARG A 446 1.16 -7.67 -20.34
CA ARG A 446 -0.13 -7.14 -20.79
C ARG A 446 0.00 -5.81 -21.52
N TYR A 447 0.97 -5.01 -21.11
CA TYR A 447 1.22 -3.69 -21.67
C TYR A 447 1.90 -3.78 -23.03
N HIS A 448 1.47 -2.94 -23.96
CA HIS A 448 2.13 -2.78 -25.25
C HIS A 448 1.93 -1.38 -25.82
N PHE A 449 2.83 -0.96 -26.71
CA PHE A 449 2.61 0.21 -27.54
C PHE A 449 1.64 -0.12 -28.67
N VAL A 450 0.78 0.83 -29.03
CA VAL A 450 0.15 0.84 -30.35
C VAL A 450 1.24 1.00 -31.41
N LYS A 451 1.17 0.23 -32.50
CA LYS A 451 2.25 0.09 -33.52
C LYS A 451 3.55 -0.58 -33.04
N SER A 452 3.52 -1.27 -31.91
CA SER A 452 4.54 -2.30 -31.63
C SER A 452 4.42 -3.45 -32.62
N TYR A 453 5.47 -4.29 -32.71
CA TYR A 453 5.44 -5.51 -33.54
C TYR A 453 4.26 -6.41 -33.15
N TYR A 454 4.02 -6.55 -31.85
CA TYR A 454 2.86 -7.27 -31.33
C TYR A 454 1.52 -6.67 -31.81
N TYR A 455 1.35 -5.36 -31.67
CA TYR A 455 0.08 -4.73 -32.05
C TYR A 455 -0.23 -4.90 -33.55
N ASP A 456 0.79 -4.80 -34.40
CA ASP A 456 0.64 -5.01 -35.85
C ASP A 456 0.38 -6.49 -36.20
N LEU A 457 0.90 -7.44 -35.41
CA LEU A 457 0.57 -8.87 -35.52
C LEU A 457 -0.91 -9.13 -35.21
N ILE A 458 -1.43 -8.54 -34.13
CA ILE A 458 -2.83 -8.72 -33.68
C ILE A 458 -3.81 -7.94 -34.56
N GLY A 459 -3.40 -6.81 -35.14
CA GLY A 459 -4.22 -6.04 -36.08
C GLY A 459 -5.54 -5.51 -35.50
N GLU A 460 -5.55 -5.11 -34.23
CA GLU A 460 -6.75 -4.70 -33.46
C GLU A 460 -7.81 -5.80 -33.27
N ASN A 461 -7.51 -7.05 -33.62
CA ASN A 461 -8.42 -8.19 -33.54
C ASN A 461 -7.92 -9.26 -32.56
N LEU A 462 -7.95 -8.92 -31.27
CA LEU A 462 -7.43 -9.77 -30.20
C LEU A 462 -8.06 -11.16 -30.18
N GLN A 463 -9.35 -11.26 -30.51
CA GLN A 463 -10.12 -12.49 -30.46
C GLN A 463 -9.85 -13.45 -31.62
N ALA A 464 -9.42 -12.96 -32.79
CA ALA A 464 -8.90 -13.84 -33.85
C ALA A 464 -7.47 -14.35 -33.55
N HIS A 465 -6.77 -13.69 -32.64
CA HIS A 465 -5.36 -13.92 -32.33
C HIS A 465 -5.12 -14.35 -30.88
N ARG A 466 -6.08 -15.04 -30.26
CA ARG A 466 -6.02 -15.43 -28.84
C ARG A 466 -4.76 -16.22 -28.49
N SER A 467 -4.36 -17.15 -29.36
CA SER A 467 -3.14 -17.96 -29.19
C SER A 467 -1.86 -17.15 -29.38
N ASP A 468 -1.89 -16.14 -30.25
CA ASP A 468 -0.75 -15.25 -30.47
C ASP A 468 -0.60 -14.25 -29.33
N ALA A 469 -1.72 -13.82 -28.73
CA ALA A 469 -1.75 -12.88 -27.62
C ALA A 469 -1.36 -13.53 -26.28
N ALA A 470 -1.86 -14.74 -26.05
CA ALA A 470 -1.54 -15.52 -24.87
C ALA A 470 -0.04 -15.79 -24.83
N ASP A 471 0.60 -15.36 -23.76
CA ASP A 471 2.01 -15.67 -23.50
C ASP A 471 2.95 -15.18 -24.62
N TYR A 472 2.61 -14.06 -25.28
CA TYR A 472 3.49 -13.46 -26.27
C TYR A 472 4.75 -12.85 -25.64
N ASP A 473 5.85 -12.80 -26.39
CA ASP A 473 7.11 -12.19 -25.95
C ASP A 473 6.94 -10.68 -25.72
N TYR A 474 7.08 -10.26 -24.46
CA TYR A 474 6.93 -8.87 -24.04
C TYR A 474 7.90 -7.93 -24.76
N THR A 475 9.10 -8.37 -25.13
CA THR A 475 10.09 -7.49 -25.78
C THR A 475 9.60 -6.96 -27.13
N LYS A 476 8.64 -7.65 -27.74
CA LYS A 476 7.97 -7.27 -28.99
C LYS A 476 6.73 -6.38 -28.76
N LYS A 477 6.29 -6.24 -27.51
CA LYS A 477 5.18 -5.37 -27.07
C LYS A 477 5.66 -3.98 -26.66
N ILE A 478 6.82 -3.90 -26.02
CA ILE A 478 7.32 -2.69 -25.33
C ILE A 478 8.36 -1.91 -26.14
N GLU A 479 8.35 -2.00 -27.48
CA GLU A 479 9.14 -1.16 -28.37
C GLU A 479 8.25 -0.61 -29.48
N VAL A 480 8.38 0.69 -29.78
CA VAL A 480 7.74 1.34 -30.93
C VAL A 480 8.69 2.30 -31.63
N LYS A 481 8.73 2.21 -32.96
CA LYS A 481 9.65 2.96 -33.86
C LYS A 481 8.95 4.05 -34.67
N VAL A 482 7.65 4.22 -34.43
CA VAL A 482 6.81 5.24 -35.05
C VAL A 482 6.12 6.06 -33.96
N ALA A 483 5.74 7.29 -34.30
CA ALA A 483 4.95 8.14 -33.44
C ALA A 483 3.78 8.74 -34.24
N GLY A 484 2.70 9.07 -33.53
CA GLY A 484 1.58 9.81 -34.09
C GLY A 484 1.98 11.24 -34.46
N THR A 485 1.32 11.79 -35.47
CA THR A 485 1.52 13.18 -35.94
C THR A 485 0.68 14.21 -35.20
N LYS A 486 -0.33 13.75 -34.44
CA LYS A 486 -1.18 14.60 -33.59
C LYS A 486 -1.71 13.86 -32.36
N ALA A 487 -2.18 14.60 -31.37
CA ALA A 487 -2.90 14.03 -30.23
C ALA A 487 -4.19 13.33 -30.69
N PHE A 488 -4.49 12.17 -30.10
CA PHE A 488 -5.80 11.54 -30.23
C PHE A 488 -6.78 12.24 -29.28
N LYS A 489 -7.94 12.64 -29.81
CA LYS A 489 -9.03 13.24 -29.02
C LYS A 489 -9.77 12.13 -28.26
N CYS A 490 -9.30 11.84 -27.06
CA CYS A 490 -9.83 10.78 -26.19
C CYS A 490 -11.15 11.14 -25.49
N ASN A 491 -11.50 12.42 -25.39
CA ASN A 491 -12.77 12.86 -24.80
C ASN A 491 -13.24 14.19 -25.42
N ASN A 492 -14.40 14.68 -24.98
CA ASN A 492 -14.98 15.95 -25.39
C ASN A 492 -14.79 17.09 -24.39
N SER A 493 -13.80 16.98 -23.49
CA SER A 493 -13.54 18.00 -22.45
C SER A 493 -13.19 19.38 -23.02
N ASP A 494 -12.70 19.42 -24.27
CA ASP A 494 -12.40 20.65 -24.99
C ASP A 494 -13.60 21.56 -25.20
N ILE A 495 -14.83 20.99 -25.20
CA ILE A 495 -16.09 21.75 -25.27
C ILE A 495 -16.32 22.56 -23.97
N PHE A 496 -15.84 22.05 -22.83
CA PHE A 496 -16.12 22.61 -21.50
C PHE A 496 -15.13 23.67 -21.04
N LYS A 497 -14.23 24.13 -21.93
CA LYS A 497 -13.23 25.16 -21.64
C LYS A 497 -13.87 26.51 -21.28
N ALA A 498 -13.15 27.28 -20.46
CA ALA A 498 -13.54 28.64 -20.10
C ALA A 498 -13.62 29.51 -21.36
N GLY A 499 -14.72 30.27 -21.52
CA GLY A 499 -14.94 31.16 -22.67
C GLY A 499 -15.61 30.52 -23.90
N THR A 500 -15.87 29.22 -23.90
CA THR A 500 -16.64 28.57 -24.98
C THR A 500 -18.10 29.06 -24.98
N THR A 501 -18.62 29.45 -26.15
CA THR A 501 -20.00 29.93 -26.34
C THR A 501 -20.86 28.86 -27.01
N GLY A 502 -22.11 28.69 -26.54
CA GLY A 502 -23.08 27.71 -27.07
C GLY A 502 -24.23 27.46 -26.10
N ASP A 503 -25.34 26.89 -26.57
CA ASP A 503 -26.60 26.71 -25.82
C ASP A 503 -27.04 25.23 -25.65
N GLY A 504 -26.20 24.28 -26.07
CA GLY A 504 -26.50 22.84 -25.98
C GLY A 504 -26.33 22.22 -24.59
N THR A 505 -27.13 21.17 -24.34
CA THR A 505 -26.87 20.18 -23.28
C THR A 505 -25.88 19.15 -23.81
N HIS A 506 -24.80 18.92 -23.07
CA HIS A 506 -23.76 17.94 -23.40
C HIS A 506 -23.67 16.87 -22.31
N TYR A 507 -23.02 15.76 -22.65
CA TYR A 507 -22.63 14.71 -21.71
C TYR A 507 -21.12 14.49 -21.86
N TYR A 508 -20.46 14.01 -20.81
CA TYR A 508 -19.06 13.63 -20.92
C TYR A 508 -18.95 12.37 -21.79
N VAL A 509 -18.09 12.42 -22.81
CA VAL A 509 -17.88 11.33 -23.77
C VAL A 509 -16.41 10.98 -23.79
N GLU A 510 -16.11 9.67 -23.82
CA GLU A 510 -14.77 9.14 -24.06
C GLU A 510 -14.74 8.34 -25.38
N ASN A 511 -13.75 8.61 -26.21
CA ASN A 511 -13.53 7.93 -27.48
C ASN A 511 -12.51 6.80 -27.28
N ARG A 512 -12.90 5.57 -27.65
CA ARG A 512 -11.97 4.44 -27.71
C ARG A 512 -10.98 4.63 -28.87
N TYR A 513 -9.70 4.35 -28.61
CA TYR A 513 -8.70 4.33 -29.68
C TYR A 513 -9.02 3.23 -30.70
N SER A 514 -8.92 3.58 -31.98
CA SER A 514 -8.68 2.63 -33.07
C SER A 514 -7.87 3.33 -34.15
N ASN A 515 -7.17 2.59 -35.01
CA ASN A 515 -6.49 3.20 -36.16
C ASN A 515 -7.48 3.98 -37.03
N THR A 516 -8.69 3.45 -37.24
CA THR A 516 -9.76 4.13 -37.98
C THR A 516 -10.14 5.45 -37.31
N ALA A 517 -10.44 5.45 -36.00
CA ALA A 517 -10.81 6.66 -35.28
C ALA A 517 -9.69 7.70 -35.30
N TYR A 518 -8.42 7.28 -35.14
CA TYR A 518 -7.28 8.20 -35.19
C TYR A 518 -7.12 8.81 -36.58
N ASN A 519 -7.26 8.02 -37.65
CA ASN A 519 -7.20 8.49 -39.03
C ASN A 519 -8.36 9.45 -39.35
N THR A 520 -9.58 9.17 -38.88
CA THR A 520 -10.74 10.08 -39.03
C THR A 520 -10.50 11.43 -38.32
N GLN A 521 -9.77 11.42 -37.21
CA GLN A 521 -9.33 12.65 -36.55
C GLN A 521 -8.16 13.35 -37.28
N GLY A 522 -7.68 12.81 -38.41
CA GLY A 522 -6.56 13.35 -39.20
C GLY A 522 -5.18 12.96 -38.69
N GLY A 523 -5.08 11.98 -37.80
CA GLY A 523 -3.82 11.46 -37.29
C GLY A 523 -3.19 10.45 -38.24
N THR A 524 -1.86 10.40 -38.24
CA THR A 524 -1.08 9.41 -38.99
C THR A 524 0.13 8.97 -38.19
N TRP A 525 0.66 7.79 -38.48
CA TRP A 525 1.86 7.25 -37.83
C TRP A 525 3.08 7.45 -38.73
N GLN A 526 4.15 8.00 -38.19
CA GLN A 526 5.38 8.28 -38.93
C GLN A 526 6.60 7.69 -38.22
N LYS A 527 7.58 7.22 -39.02
CA LYS A 527 8.88 6.80 -38.50
C LYS A 527 9.55 7.97 -37.77
N MET A 528 10.16 7.67 -36.63
CA MET A 528 10.87 8.67 -35.84
C MET A 528 12.31 8.87 -36.36
N LEU A 529 12.41 9.27 -37.63
CA LEU A 529 13.66 9.75 -38.20
C LEU A 529 14.08 11.02 -37.47
N VAL A 530 15.35 11.08 -37.10
CA VAL A 530 15.90 12.28 -36.46
C VAL A 530 16.15 13.32 -37.54
N ASN A 531 15.59 14.51 -37.35
CA ASN A 531 15.99 15.68 -38.11
C ASN A 531 17.21 16.27 -37.41
N ASN A 532 18.35 16.35 -38.09
CA ASN A 532 19.51 17.10 -37.60
C ASN A 532 19.20 18.59 -37.70
N GLY A 533 18.58 19.14 -36.65
CA GLY A 533 18.24 20.55 -36.54
C GLY A 533 17.92 20.92 -35.09
N ASP A 534 17.96 22.21 -34.78
CA ASP A 534 17.88 22.71 -33.39
C ASP A 534 16.47 22.70 -32.79
N GLY A 535 15.45 22.32 -33.56
CA GLY A 535 14.05 22.37 -33.18
C GLY A 535 13.55 21.09 -32.53
N TYR A 536 12.65 21.23 -31.56
CA TYR A 536 11.89 20.11 -31.01
C TYR A 536 10.88 19.60 -32.05
N VAL A 537 10.66 18.28 -32.05
CA VAL A 537 9.60 17.64 -32.81
C VAL A 537 8.61 16.98 -31.86
N LYS A 538 7.35 17.41 -31.92
CA LYS A 538 6.27 16.82 -31.13
C LYS A 538 6.00 15.37 -31.56
N ARG A 539 5.95 14.46 -30.60
CA ARG A 539 5.67 13.03 -30.77
C ARG A 539 4.48 12.66 -29.90
N TYR A 540 3.60 11.83 -30.45
CA TYR A 540 2.43 11.29 -29.76
C TYR A 540 2.49 9.78 -29.72
N LEU A 541 2.14 9.22 -28.57
CA LEU A 541 2.22 7.79 -28.29
C LEU A 541 0.90 7.32 -27.70
N VAL A 542 0.59 6.04 -27.94
CA VAL A 542 -0.55 5.39 -27.33
C VAL A 542 -0.06 4.09 -26.70
N VAL A 543 -0.29 3.98 -25.39
CA VAL A 543 0.02 2.81 -24.56
C VAL A 543 -1.28 2.07 -24.29
N CYS A 544 -1.22 0.74 -24.24
CA CYS A 544 -2.38 -0.11 -24.04
C CYS A 544 -2.11 -1.10 -22.90
N ASP A 545 -3.13 -1.35 -22.09
CA ASP A 545 -3.25 -2.51 -21.20
C ASP A 545 -4.42 -3.38 -21.70
N GLU A 546 -4.28 -4.70 -21.62
CA GLU A 546 -5.25 -5.67 -22.10
C GLU A 546 -5.24 -6.95 -21.25
N THR A 547 -6.31 -7.72 -21.35
CA THR A 547 -6.37 -9.07 -20.78
C THR A 547 -5.40 -10.02 -21.49
N ARG A 548 -4.69 -10.86 -20.73
CA ARG A 548 -3.72 -11.82 -21.29
C ARG A 548 -4.40 -13.00 -21.97
N TYR A 549 -5.40 -13.58 -21.31
CA TYR A 549 -6.18 -14.69 -21.86
C TYR A 549 -7.55 -14.18 -22.27
N ASN A 550 -7.84 -14.26 -23.57
CA ASN A 550 -9.02 -13.69 -24.18
C ASN A 550 -9.98 -14.80 -24.61
N ILE A 551 -10.70 -15.39 -23.66
CA ILE A 551 -11.49 -16.61 -23.86
C ILE A 551 -12.96 -16.35 -24.18
N ALA A 552 -13.42 -15.09 -24.06
CA ALA A 552 -14.77 -14.72 -24.46
C ALA A 552 -14.96 -14.97 -25.96
N PRO A 553 -16.02 -15.67 -26.42
CA PRO A 553 -16.26 -15.95 -27.84
C PRO A 553 -16.71 -14.72 -28.65
N THR A 554 -17.07 -13.61 -28.01
CA THR A 554 -17.30 -12.31 -28.67
C THR A 554 -16.07 -11.86 -29.45
N THR A 555 -16.26 -11.01 -30.46
CA THR A 555 -15.18 -10.51 -31.33
C THR A 555 -15.03 -9.00 -31.28
N THR A 556 -16.05 -8.27 -30.82
CA THR A 556 -15.98 -6.83 -30.61
C THR A 556 -16.88 -6.35 -29.47
N PRO A 557 -16.46 -5.30 -28.74
CA PRO A 557 -15.16 -4.62 -28.85
C PRO A 557 -14.05 -5.38 -28.08
N ARG A 558 -12.80 -4.93 -28.24
CA ARG A 558 -11.63 -5.54 -27.61
C ARG A 558 -11.56 -5.21 -26.12
N HIS A 559 -11.16 -6.19 -25.31
CA HIS A 559 -10.84 -6.05 -23.87
C HIS A 559 -9.50 -5.35 -23.65
N ALA A 560 -9.46 -4.05 -23.96
CA ALA A 560 -8.26 -3.23 -23.90
C ALA A 560 -8.59 -1.79 -23.48
N PHE A 561 -7.67 -1.17 -22.76
CA PHE A 561 -7.75 0.22 -22.32
C PHE A 561 -6.48 0.99 -22.71
N TYR A 562 -6.62 2.28 -23.05
CA TYR A 562 -5.56 3.06 -23.69
C TYR A 562 -5.22 4.34 -22.91
N ALA A 563 -3.93 4.66 -22.85
CA ALA A 563 -3.42 5.95 -22.40
C ALA A 563 -2.65 6.64 -23.53
N TYR A 564 -2.63 7.96 -23.50
CA TYR A 564 -2.06 8.79 -24.55
C TYR A 564 -0.98 9.65 -23.96
N TYR A 565 0.19 9.67 -24.59
CA TYR A 565 1.33 10.46 -24.13
C TYR A 565 1.84 11.37 -25.24
N SER A 566 2.48 12.47 -24.84
CA SER A 566 3.19 13.33 -25.79
C SER A 566 4.53 13.79 -25.25
N THR A 567 5.47 14.05 -26.17
CA THR A 567 6.76 14.65 -25.83
C THR A 567 7.29 15.47 -26.99
N ASP A 568 7.97 16.55 -26.68
CA ASP A 568 8.75 17.36 -27.60
C ASP A 568 10.20 16.85 -27.58
N LEU A 569 10.62 16.19 -28.65
CA LEU A 569 11.90 15.51 -28.71
C LEU A 569 12.91 16.26 -29.58
N LYS A 570 14.11 16.50 -29.04
CA LYS A 570 15.24 17.11 -29.74
C LYS A 570 16.46 16.20 -29.65
N LEU A 571 17.25 16.12 -30.73
CA LEU A 571 18.58 15.50 -30.71
C LEU A 571 19.65 16.59 -30.80
N THR A 572 20.70 16.44 -30.00
CA THR A 572 21.94 17.20 -30.14
C THR A 572 23.13 16.26 -30.40
N THR A 573 24.10 16.70 -31.21
CA THR A 573 25.33 15.94 -31.46
C THR A 573 26.54 16.78 -31.11
N VAL A 574 27.22 16.43 -30.03
CA VAL A 574 28.31 17.23 -29.45
C VAL A 574 29.10 16.34 -28.51
N ASN A 575 30.42 16.55 -28.37
CA ASN A 575 31.22 15.82 -27.39
C ASN A 575 31.41 16.64 -26.13
N TYR A 576 31.29 15.98 -24.98
CA TYR A 576 31.61 16.54 -23.68
C TYR A 576 32.68 15.71 -22.98
N VAL A 577 33.48 16.37 -22.14
CA VAL A 577 34.49 15.74 -21.29
C VAL A 577 34.05 15.89 -19.83
N PRO A 578 33.88 14.80 -19.06
CA PRO A 578 33.53 14.89 -17.65
C PRO A 578 34.71 15.40 -16.83
N GLU A 579 34.40 16.26 -15.88
CA GLU A 579 35.27 16.65 -14.79
C GLU A 579 34.61 16.24 -13.47
N LEU A 580 35.30 15.42 -12.68
CA LEU A 580 34.79 14.90 -11.42
C LEU A 580 35.33 15.71 -10.26
N THR A 581 34.45 16.17 -9.38
CA THR A 581 34.84 16.79 -8.10
C THR A 581 34.59 15.80 -6.98
N TYR A 582 35.63 15.51 -6.20
CA TYR A 582 35.56 14.60 -5.05
C TYR A 582 35.45 15.41 -3.76
N THR A 583 34.38 15.16 -3.00
CA THR A 583 34.13 15.82 -1.71
C THR A 583 34.30 14.79 -0.59
N LYS A 584 35.26 15.01 0.31
CA LYS A 584 35.43 14.14 1.49
C LYS A 584 34.21 14.26 2.40
N VAL A 585 33.65 13.11 2.77
CA VAL A 585 32.50 13.03 3.69
C VAL A 585 32.87 12.38 5.01
N TYR A 586 33.81 11.42 4.99
CA TYR A 586 34.39 10.80 6.19
C TYR A 586 35.90 10.63 6.02
N ASN A 587 36.64 10.69 7.12
CA ASN A 587 38.10 10.49 7.10
C ASN A 587 38.50 9.01 7.16
N ASP A 588 37.64 8.18 7.73
CA ASP A 588 37.81 6.75 7.93
C ASP A 588 36.43 6.07 8.05
N ALA A 589 36.42 4.75 8.09
CA ALA A 589 35.23 3.97 8.39
C ALA A 589 35.57 2.69 9.17
N VAL A 590 34.56 2.14 9.84
CA VAL A 590 34.63 0.78 10.38
C VAL A 590 33.75 -0.11 9.52
N VAL A 591 34.32 -1.14 8.93
CA VAL A 591 33.61 -2.12 8.10
C VAL A 591 33.81 -3.52 8.69
N PRO A 592 33.10 -4.56 8.22
CA PRO A 592 33.19 -5.88 8.86
C PRO A 592 34.63 -6.40 8.91
N ASN A 593 35.09 -6.76 10.11
CA ASN A 593 36.43 -7.30 10.41
C ASN A 593 37.62 -6.37 10.17
N THR A 594 37.43 -5.08 9.86
CA THR A 594 38.57 -4.16 9.68
C THR A 594 38.21 -2.70 9.97
N TYR A 595 39.23 -1.95 10.40
CA TYR A 595 39.19 -0.48 10.41
C TYR A 595 39.83 0.02 9.13
N ASP A 596 39.07 0.79 8.37
CA ASP A 596 39.49 1.35 7.11
C ASP A 596 39.94 2.79 7.31
N ALA A 597 41.25 3.01 7.32
CA ALA A 597 41.86 4.32 7.58
C ALA A 597 41.87 5.25 6.35
N ASN A 598 41.11 4.91 5.30
CA ASN A 598 40.97 5.73 4.10
C ASN A 598 39.73 6.60 4.17
N TYR A 599 39.82 7.80 3.60
CA TYR A 599 38.68 8.71 3.53
C TYR A 599 37.66 8.26 2.48
N TYR A 600 36.39 8.53 2.77
CA TYR A 600 35.26 8.27 1.89
C TYR A 600 34.78 9.57 1.27
N VAL A 601 34.24 9.48 0.05
CA VAL A 601 33.91 10.66 -0.75
C VAL A 601 32.52 10.57 -1.39
N GLY A 602 31.97 11.74 -1.69
CA GLY A 602 30.99 11.93 -2.73
C GLY A 602 31.62 12.38 -4.04
N VAL A 603 31.00 12.05 -5.16
CA VAL A 603 31.45 12.47 -6.49
C VAL A 603 30.38 13.34 -7.13
N LYS A 604 30.77 14.51 -7.63
CA LYS A 604 29.93 15.38 -8.44
C LYS A 604 30.47 15.52 -9.86
N VAL A 605 29.60 15.44 -10.86
CA VAL A 605 29.95 15.59 -12.27
C VAL A 605 29.72 17.03 -12.73
N SER A 606 30.74 17.61 -13.37
CA SER A 606 30.62 18.76 -14.26
C SER A 606 31.14 18.39 -15.65
N LEU A 607 30.85 19.20 -16.66
CA LEU A 607 31.26 18.96 -18.04
C LEU A 607 32.09 20.11 -18.59
N LYS A 608 32.98 19.77 -19.52
CA LYS A 608 33.65 20.73 -20.41
C LYS A 608 33.37 20.40 -21.87
N ASP A 609 33.41 21.41 -22.72
CA ASP A 609 33.48 21.22 -24.16
C ASP A 609 34.88 20.74 -24.60
N THR A 610 35.03 20.46 -25.89
CA THR A 610 36.30 20.04 -26.50
C THR A 610 37.38 21.14 -26.49
N TYR A 611 37.02 22.38 -26.17
CA TYR A 611 37.94 23.52 -26.00
C TYR A 611 38.23 23.81 -24.53
N ASN A 612 37.91 22.86 -23.62
CA ASN A 612 38.13 22.96 -22.18
C ASN A 612 37.35 24.09 -21.49
N LYS A 613 36.24 24.55 -22.09
CA LYS A 613 35.33 25.52 -21.48
C LYS A 613 34.27 24.81 -20.63
N PRO A 614 33.99 25.26 -19.41
CA PRO A 614 32.91 24.71 -18.58
C PRO A 614 31.55 24.80 -19.27
N ILE A 615 30.77 23.74 -19.17
CA ILE A 615 29.36 23.70 -19.57
C ILE A 615 28.51 24.20 -18.41
N THR A 616 27.43 24.90 -18.73
CA THR A 616 26.50 25.42 -17.71
C THR A 616 25.76 24.27 -17.04
N ASP A 617 25.53 24.37 -15.73
CA ASP A 617 24.71 23.41 -14.98
C ASP A 617 23.35 23.19 -15.66
N GLY A 618 22.89 21.94 -15.68
CA GLY A 618 21.67 21.49 -16.36
C GLY A 618 21.83 21.28 -17.86
N GLN A 619 23.05 21.39 -18.42
CA GLN A 619 23.33 21.15 -19.83
C GLN A 619 24.29 19.98 -20.04
N GLY A 620 24.30 19.48 -21.27
CA GLY A 620 25.23 18.44 -21.72
C GLY A 620 24.91 17.05 -21.17
N TYR A 621 25.70 16.08 -21.59
CA TYR A 621 25.49 14.67 -21.23
C TYR A 621 26.82 13.95 -21.07
N VAL A 622 26.76 12.79 -20.43
CA VAL A 622 27.83 11.78 -20.40
C VAL A 622 27.24 10.40 -20.58
N TYR A 623 28.07 9.41 -20.92
CA TYR A 623 27.68 8.01 -20.90
C TYR A 623 28.40 7.25 -19.77
N ALA A 624 27.79 6.16 -19.28
CA ALA A 624 28.25 5.44 -18.09
C ALA A 624 29.73 5.04 -18.13
N LYS A 625 30.21 4.48 -19.25
CA LYS A 625 31.61 4.07 -19.40
C LYS A 625 32.59 5.24 -19.30
N GLN A 626 32.21 6.43 -19.79
CA GLN A 626 33.03 7.64 -19.71
C GLN A 626 33.32 8.01 -18.25
N ILE A 627 32.31 7.89 -17.40
CA ILE A 627 32.42 8.15 -15.97
C ILE A 627 33.27 7.08 -15.28
N ILE A 628 33.01 5.80 -15.56
CA ILE A 628 33.78 4.68 -14.99
C ILE A 628 35.27 4.86 -15.30
N ASP A 629 35.60 5.18 -16.55
CA ASP A 629 36.99 5.40 -16.97
C ASP A 629 37.60 6.65 -16.34
N LYS A 630 36.83 7.74 -16.23
CA LYS A 630 37.29 8.97 -15.59
C LYS A 630 37.58 8.78 -14.11
N ILE A 631 36.77 8.01 -13.39
CA ILE A 631 37.03 7.67 -11.99
C ILE A 631 38.33 6.86 -11.87
N ALA A 632 38.51 5.84 -12.71
CA ALA A 632 39.72 5.01 -12.70
C ALA A 632 40.98 5.83 -13.02
N GLU A 633 40.88 6.76 -13.98
CA GLU A 633 41.94 7.69 -14.31
C GLU A 633 42.27 8.63 -13.14
N ASP A 634 41.26 9.26 -12.54
CA ASP A 634 41.45 10.23 -11.44
C ASP A 634 42.08 9.56 -10.19
N ILE A 635 41.70 8.31 -9.89
CA ILE A 635 42.31 7.50 -8.83
C ILE A 635 43.77 7.18 -9.17
N THR A 636 44.04 6.71 -10.39
CA THR A 636 45.41 6.36 -10.85
C THR A 636 46.33 7.58 -10.80
N ASN A 637 45.82 8.73 -11.23
CA ASN A 637 46.55 10.01 -11.26
C ASN A 637 46.60 10.69 -9.89
N LYS A 638 45.98 10.11 -8.85
CA LYS A 638 45.91 10.69 -7.50
C LYS A 638 45.42 12.14 -7.51
N LYS A 639 44.36 12.41 -8.28
CA LYS A 639 43.72 13.72 -8.32
C LYS A 639 43.33 14.14 -6.90
N GLU A 640 43.28 15.44 -6.66
CA GLU A 640 42.89 16.00 -5.36
C GLU A 640 41.59 15.36 -4.85
N ASN A 641 41.65 14.84 -3.62
CA ASN A 641 40.58 14.11 -2.93
C ASN A 641 40.02 12.87 -3.67
N ALA A 642 40.66 12.38 -4.74
CA ALA A 642 40.25 11.12 -5.35
C ALA A 642 40.49 9.95 -4.37
N PRO A 643 39.51 9.05 -4.20
CA PRO A 643 39.58 7.99 -3.21
C PRO A 643 40.65 6.93 -3.58
N VAL A 644 40.94 6.03 -2.66
CA VAL A 644 41.89 4.93 -2.92
C VAL A 644 41.35 3.90 -3.93
N ASP A 645 40.02 3.71 -3.97
CA ASP A 645 39.32 2.91 -4.95
C ASP A 645 37.85 3.38 -5.09
N THR A 646 37.10 2.77 -6.00
CA THR A 646 35.71 3.17 -6.28
C THR A 646 34.71 2.79 -5.18
N LYS A 647 35.04 1.84 -4.29
CA LYS A 647 34.17 1.42 -3.19
C LYS A 647 34.08 2.45 -2.06
N HIS A 648 35.02 3.38 -2.01
CA HIS A 648 35.01 4.52 -1.10
C HIS A 648 34.14 5.70 -1.57
N ILE A 649 33.39 5.53 -2.67
CA ILE A 649 32.42 6.52 -3.16
C ILE A 649 31.04 6.18 -2.59
N LEU A 650 30.48 7.08 -1.78
CA LEU A 650 29.19 6.91 -1.09
C LEU A 650 28.00 7.54 -1.81
N TYR A 651 28.25 8.45 -2.75
CA TYR A 651 27.23 8.89 -3.69
C TYR A 651 27.88 9.38 -4.98
N PHE A 652 27.10 9.30 -6.07
CA PHE A 652 27.44 9.88 -7.35
C PHE A 652 26.34 10.85 -7.78
N ASP A 653 26.73 12.10 -8.00
CA ASP A 653 25.85 13.21 -8.29
C ASP A 653 26.03 13.69 -9.74
N ALA A 654 25.07 13.29 -10.58
CA ALA A 654 24.89 13.77 -11.95
C ALA A 654 23.69 14.71 -12.08
N SER A 655 23.16 15.25 -10.99
CA SER A 655 21.98 16.13 -11.01
C SER A 655 22.22 17.48 -11.71
N ASN A 656 23.48 17.81 -12.00
CA ASN A 656 23.92 19.06 -12.64
C ASN A 656 24.16 18.94 -14.15
N ILE A 657 23.92 17.79 -14.77
CA ILE A 657 23.95 17.64 -16.24
C ILE A 657 22.53 17.40 -16.76
N ASN A 658 22.32 17.45 -18.08
CA ASN A 658 21.00 17.20 -18.66
C ASN A 658 20.68 15.69 -18.74
N SER A 659 21.67 14.83 -18.98
CA SER A 659 21.42 13.41 -19.23
C SER A 659 22.63 12.51 -18.94
N LEU A 660 22.37 11.32 -18.37
CA LEU A 660 23.34 10.23 -18.23
C LEU A 660 22.90 9.06 -19.12
N LEU A 661 23.63 8.84 -20.21
CA LEU A 661 23.29 7.85 -21.25
C LEU A 661 23.93 6.48 -20.96
N PHE A 662 23.34 5.43 -21.52
CA PHE A 662 23.86 4.06 -21.40
C PHE A 662 23.49 3.19 -22.61
N SER A 663 24.12 2.03 -22.72
CA SER A 663 23.81 1.02 -23.73
C SER A 663 23.83 -0.38 -23.14
N ASP A 664 22.77 -1.16 -23.40
CA ASP A 664 22.70 -2.58 -23.00
C ASP A 664 23.34 -3.52 -24.03
N MET A 665 23.71 -3.00 -25.21
CA MET A 665 24.19 -3.82 -26.34
C MET A 665 25.63 -3.53 -26.72
N ASP A 666 26.18 -2.40 -26.27
CA ASP A 666 27.52 -1.95 -26.66
C ASP A 666 28.34 -1.54 -25.41
N PRO A 667 29.32 -2.37 -24.99
CA PRO A 667 30.11 -2.14 -23.78
C PRO A 667 31.01 -0.91 -23.87
N THR A 668 31.20 -0.31 -25.06
CA THR A 668 31.98 0.93 -25.21
C THR A 668 31.28 2.14 -24.58
N TRP A 669 29.95 2.09 -24.44
CA TRP A 669 29.16 3.12 -23.75
C TRP A 669 28.84 2.77 -22.31
N GLY A 670 28.83 1.47 -21.97
CA GLY A 670 28.61 0.93 -20.62
C GLY A 670 27.15 1.00 -20.14
N THR A 671 26.87 0.32 -19.03
CA THR A 671 25.54 0.31 -18.39
C THR A 671 25.53 1.09 -17.07
N LEU A 672 24.34 1.54 -16.64
CA LEU A 672 24.16 2.11 -15.30
C LEU A 672 24.37 1.07 -14.19
N THR A 673 24.06 -0.20 -14.46
CA THR A 673 24.34 -1.32 -13.56
C THR A 673 25.84 -1.46 -13.29
N ASP A 674 26.68 -1.33 -14.33
CA ASP A 674 28.13 -1.38 -14.18
C ASP A 674 28.65 -0.23 -13.32
N LEU A 675 28.16 1.00 -13.58
CA LEU A 675 28.54 2.17 -12.78
C LEU A 675 28.16 1.96 -11.31
N LYS A 676 26.92 1.58 -11.03
CA LYS A 676 26.43 1.35 -9.67
C LYS A 676 27.21 0.25 -8.95
N ALA A 677 27.51 -0.86 -9.63
CA ALA A 677 28.25 -1.98 -9.05
C ALA A 677 29.69 -1.63 -8.62
N LYS A 678 30.28 -0.58 -9.22
CA LYS A 678 31.62 -0.08 -8.85
C LYS A 678 31.62 0.77 -7.57
N LEU A 679 30.52 1.43 -7.25
CA LEU A 679 30.40 2.30 -6.07
C LEU A 679 30.24 1.48 -4.78
N GLY A 680 30.26 2.16 -3.62
CA GLY A 680 29.97 1.55 -2.33
C GLY A 680 28.57 0.93 -2.28
N ASP A 681 28.36 -0.07 -1.42
CA ASP A 681 27.13 -0.90 -1.43
C ASP A 681 25.86 -0.10 -1.15
N ASN A 682 25.95 0.92 -0.27
CA ASN A 682 24.85 1.82 0.05
C ASN A 682 24.83 3.09 -0.83
N ALA A 683 25.63 3.16 -1.90
CA ALA A 683 25.79 4.39 -2.66
C ALA A 683 24.50 4.79 -3.40
N LEU A 684 24.22 6.09 -3.34
CA LEU A 684 23.09 6.74 -4.03
C LEU A 684 23.55 7.30 -5.38
N LEU A 685 22.74 7.08 -6.42
CA LEU A 685 22.93 7.65 -7.75
C LEU A 685 21.92 8.78 -7.97
N TYR A 686 22.37 10.03 -7.92
CA TYR A 686 21.53 11.20 -8.17
C TYR A 686 21.53 11.54 -9.65
N MET A 687 20.36 11.40 -10.27
CA MET A 687 20.10 11.60 -11.70
C MET A 687 19.62 13.02 -11.98
N PRO A 688 19.80 13.51 -13.22
CA PRO A 688 19.20 14.74 -13.72
C PRO A 688 17.69 14.81 -13.52
N GLU A 689 17.16 16.03 -13.58
CA GLU A 689 15.73 16.31 -13.57
C GLU A 689 15.01 15.59 -14.73
N GLY A 690 13.87 14.95 -14.44
CA GLY A 690 13.09 14.21 -15.43
C GLY A 690 13.72 12.89 -15.92
N VAL A 691 14.92 12.54 -15.44
CA VAL A 691 15.68 11.33 -15.80
C VAL A 691 15.71 10.36 -14.62
N THR A 692 15.58 9.07 -14.89
CA THR A 692 15.67 8.04 -13.85
C THR A 692 16.31 6.76 -14.38
N ALA A 693 16.31 5.69 -13.59
CA ALA A 693 16.65 4.34 -14.00
C ALA A 693 15.99 3.33 -13.06
N ASN A 694 15.50 2.20 -13.58
CA ASN A 694 14.94 1.09 -12.79
C ASN A 694 16.04 0.27 -12.10
N LEU A 695 16.77 0.92 -11.20
CA LEU A 695 17.76 0.34 -10.33
C LEU A 695 17.51 0.84 -8.91
N LYS A 696 17.85 0.01 -7.91
CA LYS A 696 17.80 0.43 -6.51
C LYS A 696 18.71 1.63 -6.26
N ASN A 697 18.40 2.45 -5.27
CA ASN A 697 19.18 3.61 -4.82
C ASN A 697 19.45 4.63 -5.94
N VAL A 698 18.55 4.72 -6.92
CA VAL A 698 18.55 5.76 -7.95
C VAL A 698 17.54 6.82 -7.56
N VAL A 699 18.00 8.05 -7.54
CA VAL A 699 17.28 9.23 -7.08
C VAL A 699 17.23 10.24 -8.22
N THR A 700 16.12 10.94 -8.39
CA THR A 700 15.91 11.93 -9.47
C THR A 700 15.72 13.31 -8.85
N LYS A 701 16.35 14.33 -9.45
CA LYS A 701 16.15 15.73 -9.05
C LYS A 701 14.69 16.14 -9.25
N SER A 702 14.06 16.76 -8.24
CA SER A 702 12.64 17.09 -8.30
C SER A 702 12.36 18.33 -9.16
N LEU A 703 11.16 18.38 -9.74
CA LEU A 703 10.58 19.53 -10.45
C LEU A 703 9.95 20.57 -9.50
N SER A 704 9.60 20.16 -8.28
CA SER A 704 8.70 20.89 -7.36
C SER A 704 9.37 21.81 -6.35
N GLY A 705 10.71 21.93 -6.36
CA GLY A 705 11.47 22.69 -5.37
C GLY A 705 11.81 21.92 -4.08
N ASP A 706 11.41 20.65 -3.95
CA ASP A 706 12.09 19.68 -3.07
C ASP A 706 13.45 19.32 -3.71
N ASP A 707 14.49 18.97 -2.94
CA ASP A 707 15.80 18.70 -3.56
C ASP A 707 15.75 17.44 -4.45
N PHE A 708 15.19 16.31 -3.95
CA PHE A 708 15.22 15.03 -4.67
C PHE A 708 14.04 14.07 -4.34
N VAL A 709 13.64 13.28 -5.35
CA VAL A 709 12.61 12.22 -5.24
C VAL A 709 13.14 10.87 -5.72
N SER A 710 12.62 9.77 -5.18
CA SER A 710 12.90 8.43 -5.69
C SER A 710 11.64 7.75 -6.19
N GLU A 711 11.65 7.44 -7.48
CA GLU A 711 10.66 6.58 -8.14
C GLU A 711 11.07 5.10 -8.12
N ASN A 712 12.11 4.74 -7.35
CA ASN A 712 12.61 3.38 -7.16
C ASN A 712 12.76 3.06 -5.66
N ASP A 713 12.86 1.77 -5.35
CA ASP A 713 13.25 1.33 -4.00
C ASP A 713 14.67 1.79 -3.64
N ILE A 714 14.87 2.07 -2.35
CA ILE A 714 16.19 2.34 -1.79
C ILE A 714 16.53 1.20 -0.82
N GLU A 715 17.64 0.51 -1.07
CA GLU A 715 18.16 -0.56 -0.23
C GLU A 715 19.44 -0.12 0.49
N LEU A 716 19.40 -0.25 1.83
CA LEU A 716 20.51 0.01 2.73
C LEU A 716 20.91 -1.29 3.43
N VAL A 717 22.20 -1.56 3.46
CA VAL A 717 22.80 -2.75 4.06
C VAL A 717 23.57 -2.35 5.32
N ASP A 718 23.30 -3.05 6.43
CA ASP A 718 24.03 -2.88 7.68
C ASP A 718 25.54 -3.06 7.52
N GLN A 719 26.32 -2.42 8.39
CA GLN A 719 27.79 -2.51 8.44
C GLN A 719 28.53 -1.90 7.24
N GLN A 720 27.82 -1.31 6.28
CA GLN A 720 28.40 -0.60 5.13
C GLN A 720 28.23 0.92 5.30
N PRO A 721 29.24 1.75 4.98
CA PRO A 721 29.12 3.20 5.16
C PRO A 721 28.01 3.81 4.31
N PHE A 722 27.36 4.87 4.81
CA PHE A 722 26.28 5.58 4.13
C PHE A 722 26.41 7.10 4.28
N PHE A 723 26.05 7.83 3.23
CA PHE A 723 25.96 9.29 3.25
C PHE A 723 24.96 9.77 2.19
N ALA A 724 23.99 10.58 2.60
CA ALA A 724 23.06 11.27 1.70
C ALA A 724 23.27 12.79 1.82
N PRO A 725 23.76 13.48 0.77
CA PRO A 725 23.91 14.94 0.81
C PRO A 725 22.59 15.72 0.84
N TYR A 726 21.49 15.11 0.42
CA TYR A 726 20.18 15.74 0.31
C TYR A 726 19.09 14.84 0.90
N SER A 727 17.98 15.43 1.34
CA SER A 727 16.78 14.66 1.70
C SER A 727 16.11 14.12 0.43
N ILE A 728 15.59 12.89 0.50
CA ILE A 728 15.02 12.15 -0.61
C ILE A 728 13.63 11.67 -0.24
N ARG A 729 12.62 12.18 -0.93
CA ARG A 729 11.25 11.71 -0.77
C ARG A 729 11.01 10.49 -1.65
N LEU A 730 10.62 9.36 -1.07
CA LEU A 730 10.19 8.21 -1.85
C LEU A 730 8.72 8.38 -2.25
N ASN A 731 8.40 7.95 -3.47
CA ASN A 731 7.02 7.78 -3.89
C ASN A 731 6.32 6.72 -3.01
N ALA A 732 5.02 6.89 -2.72
CA ALA A 732 4.26 6.06 -1.79
C ALA A 732 4.30 4.55 -2.13
N ALA A 733 4.36 4.23 -3.42
CA ALA A 733 4.42 2.85 -3.92
C ALA A 733 5.82 2.19 -3.81
N ASN A 734 6.87 2.94 -3.46
CA ASN A 734 8.23 2.41 -3.32
C ASN A 734 8.64 2.30 -1.86
N GLU A 735 9.58 1.39 -1.56
CA GLU A 735 10.04 1.09 -0.20
C GLU A 735 11.49 1.54 0.03
N VAL A 736 11.77 2.09 1.22
CA VAL A 736 13.13 2.01 1.80
C VAL A 736 13.24 0.66 2.51
N VAL A 737 14.27 -0.10 2.18
CA VAL A 737 14.57 -1.42 2.75
C VAL A 737 15.91 -1.36 3.46
N TYR A 738 15.93 -1.59 4.78
CA TYR A 738 17.16 -1.76 5.55
C TYR A 738 17.32 -3.23 5.97
N LYS A 739 18.49 -3.82 5.65
CA LYS A 739 18.82 -5.22 5.98
C LYS A 739 19.84 -5.27 7.11
N ARG A 740 19.42 -5.69 8.30
CA ARG A 740 20.31 -5.90 9.45
C ARG A 740 21.12 -7.18 9.26
N LYS A 741 22.45 -7.12 9.35
CA LYS A 741 23.32 -8.31 9.27
C LYS A 741 23.79 -8.76 10.65
N VAL A 742 23.94 -10.07 10.83
CA VAL A 742 24.64 -10.65 12.00
C VAL A 742 26.09 -10.18 11.99
N THR A 743 26.64 -9.87 13.16
CA THR A 743 28.06 -9.55 13.30
C THR A 743 28.85 -10.87 13.31
N LEU A 744 29.69 -11.12 12.30
CA LEU A 744 30.43 -12.36 12.14
C LEU A 744 31.35 -12.65 13.35
N ASN A 745 31.46 -13.92 13.74
CA ASN A 745 32.43 -14.49 14.70
C ASN A 745 32.35 -14.05 16.18
N HIS A 746 31.48 -13.12 16.58
CA HIS A 746 31.47 -12.63 17.97
C HIS A 746 30.07 -12.25 18.47
N ASN A 747 29.34 -13.24 19.00
CA ASN A 747 28.11 -13.09 19.80
C ASN A 747 26.80 -12.97 19.01
N GLU A 748 26.21 -14.12 18.72
CA GLU A 748 24.85 -14.28 18.21
C GLU A 748 23.84 -13.96 19.32
N THR A 749 23.38 -12.71 19.44
CA THR A 749 22.17 -12.44 20.23
C THR A 749 20.97 -12.25 19.33
N LYS A 750 19.89 -12.94 19.71
CA LYS A 750 18.61 -12.93 19.01
C LYS A 750 17.60 -11.95 19.61
N LYS A 751 17.96 -11.20 20.67
CA LYS A 751 16.98 -10.44 21.48
C LYS A 751 17.06 -8.92 21.36
N TRP A 752 18.24 -8.31 21.40
CA TRP A 752 18.38 -6.84 21.47
C TRP A 752 19.44 -6.34 20.49
N VAL A 753 19.22 -5.18 19.86
CA VAL A 753 20.22 -4.49 19.04
C VAL A 753 20.12 -2.96 19.13
N SER A 754 21.21 -2.24 18.87
CA SER A 754 21.15 -0.81 18.53
C SER A 754 20.90 -0.57 17.04
N LEU A 755 20.12 0.46 16.73
CA LEU A 755 19.68 0.81 15.38
C LEU A 755 19.55 2.32 15.21
N MET A 756 20.11 2.87 14.15
CA MET A 756 19.89 4.24 13.70
C MET A 756 19.58 4.23 12.20
N LEU A 757 18.45 4.78 11.79
CA LEU A 757 17.99 4.79 10.40
C LEU A 757 17.83 6.23 9.88
N PRO A 758 18.15 6.52 8.61
CA PRO A 758 18.03 7.87 8.07
C PRO A 758 16.60 8.22 7.65
N PHE A 759 15.61 7.38 7.99
CA PHE A 759 14.20 7.53 7.63
C PHE A 759 13.32 7.10 8.81
N THR A 760 12.04 7.49 8.76
CA THR A 760 11.04 7.16 9.77
C THR A 760 10.48 5.75 9.57
N VAL A 761 10.16 5.05 10.65
CA VAL A 761 9.49 3.74 10.63
C VAL A 761 8.14 3.87 11.34
N ALA A 762 7.07 3.40 10.71
CA ALA A 762 5.74 3.37 11.31
C ALA A 762 5.67 2.34 12.44
N VAL A 763 5.10 2.72 13.57
CA VAL A 763 5.00 1.89 14.77
C VAL A 763 3.62 1.98 15.38
N ASP A 764 3.22 0.94 16.10
CA ASP A 764 2.03 0.96 16.94
C ASP A 764 2.18 2.00 18.06
N THR A 765 1.22 2.91 18.18
CA THR A 765 1.31 4.03 19.14
C THR A 765 1.15 3.60 20.60
N GLU A 766 0.55 2.43 20.85
CA GLU A 766 0.28 1.90 22.18
C GLU A 766 1.39 0.97 22.69
N THR A 767 2.05 0.22 21.79
CA THR A 767 3.10 -0.74 22.14
C THR A 767 4.50 -0.28 21.75
N GLY A 768 4.63 0.55 20.70
CA GLY A 768 5.91 0.89 20.06
C GLY A 768 6.44 -0.20 19.13
N SER A 769 5.60 -1.16 18.77
CA SER A 769 5.97 -2.32 17.94
C SER A 769 5.85 -2.02 16.45
N TYR A 770 6.73 -2.61 15.67
CA TYR A 770 6.68 -2.69 14.22
C TYR A 770 6.44 -4.15 13.82
N VAL A 771 5.52 -4.37 12.88
CA VAL A 771 5.20 -5.69 12.33
C VAL A 771 5.22 -5.61 10.81
N GLN A 772 5.96 -6.52 10.18
CA GLN A 772 6.05 -6.64 8.73
C GLN A 772 5.79 -8.08 8.30
N THR A 773 4.71 -8.27 7.55
CA THR A 773 4.24 -9.59 7.12
C THR A 773 5.03 -10.16 5.95
N LYS A 774 5.63 -9.31 5.10
CA LYS A 774 6.37 -9.72 3.90
C LYS A 774 7.62 -10.57 4.19
N ASP A 775 8.35 -10.24 5.26
CA ASP A 775 9.53 -10.98 5.73
C ASP A 775 9.31 -11.57 7.14
N ASN A 776 8.05 -11.64 7.60
CA ASN A 776 7.63 -12.21 8.89
C ASN A 776 8.46 -11.70 10.09
N CYS A 777 8.72 -10.39 10.12
CA CYS A 777 9.54 -9.70 11.11
C CYS A 777 8.67 -8.88 12.07
N ALA A 778 8.94 -8.98 13.37
CA ALA A 778 8.33 -8.12 14.39
C ALA A 778 9.37 -7.68 15.43
N PHE A 779 9.33 -6.41 15.80
CA PHE A 779 10.22 -5.88 16.82
C PHE A 779 9.66 -4.62 17.48
N THR A 780 10.15 -4.30 18.67
CA THR A 780 9.67 -3.16 19.46
C THR A 780 10.80 -2.16 19.70
N PHE A 781 10.52 -0.88 19.44
CA PHE A 781 11.47 0.22 19.62
C PHE A 781 11.45 0.75 21.05
N TYR A 782 12.63 1.01 21.58
CA TYR A 782 12.85 1.56 22.92
C TYR A 782 13.84 2.72 22.91
N THR A 783 13.63 3.66 23.81
CA THR A 783 14.54 4.77 24.12
C THR A 783 14.95 4.70 25.58
N MET A 784 16.22 5.00 25.88
CA MET A 784 16.66 5.13 27.26
C MET A 784 15.93 6.30 27.92
N ASN A 785 15.49 6.13 29.17
CA ASN A 785 14.85 7.21 29.91
C ASN A 785 15.84 8.38 30.07
N THR A 786 15.39 9.61 29.77
CA THR A 786 16.21 10.83 29.84
C THR A 786 16.56 11.24 31.27
N ASP A 787 15.73 10.82 32.20
CA ASP A 787 15.73 11.18 33.61
C ASP A 787 15.42 9.93 34.45
N ASN A 788 15.99 9.90 35.66
CA ASN A 788 15.94 8.73 36.54
C ASN A 788 16.32 7.42 35.82
N THR A 789 17.41 7.45 35.07
CA THR A 789 17.76 6.36 34.14
C THR A 789 18.20 5.08 34.81
N PHE A 790 18.81 5.14 36.00
CA PHE A 790 19.57 4.01 36.56
C PHE A 790 18.97 3.46 37.85
N SER A 791 19.11 2.14 38.08
CA SER A 791 18.76 1.46 39.34
C SER A 791 19.62 0.20 39.57
N ASN A 792 19.36 -0.52 40.67
CA ASN A 792 19.88 -1.87 40.96
C ASN A 792 21.41 -2.03 40.82
N ALA A 793 22.18 -1.05 41.29
CA ALA A 793 23.64 -1.09 41.24
C ALA A 793 24.21 -2.17 42.20
N GLN A 794 24.87 -3.20 41.66
CA GLN A 794 25.52 -4.27 42.43
C GLN A 794 27.03 -4.07 42.52
N GLU A 795 27.58 -4.25 43.73
CA GLU A 795 29.01 -4.09 44.00
C GLU A 795 29.76 -5.42 44.03
N THR A 796 30.97 -5.44 43.48
CA THR A 796 32.01 -6.42 43.84
C THR A 796 33.32 -5.69 44.05
N GLY A 797 33.67 -5.42 45.31
CA GLY A 797 34.86 -4.63 45.66
C GLY A 797 34.69 -3.16 45.26
N GLU A 798 35.72 -2.57 44.64
CA GLU A 798 35.72 -1.15 44.21
C GLU A 798 34.88 -0.87 42.94
N TYR A 799 34.37 -1.91 42.26
CA TYR A 799 33.63 -1.79 41.01
C TYR A 799 32.12 -2.00 41.19
N ILE A 800 31.35 -1.30 40.35
CA ILE A 800 29.94 -1.60 40.14
C ILE A 800 29.88 -2.64 39.04
N TYR A 801 29.56 -3.88 39.42
CA TYR A 801 29.55 -5.00 38.50
C TYR A 801 28.42 -4.85 37.49
N GLU A 802 27.20 -4.61 37.93
CA GLU A 802 26.04 -4.37 37.06
C GLU A 802 25.18 -3.23 37.62
N ALA A 803 24.57 -2.45 36.72
CA ALA A 803 23.48 -1.54 37.02
C ALA A 803 22.41 -1.67 35.92
N ASP A 804 21.16 -1.37 36.25
CA ASP A 804 20.07 -1.40 35.29
C ASP A 804 19.90 -0.02 34.67
N ALA A 805 19.92 0.06 33.34
CA ALA A 805 19.49 1.23 32.59
C ALA A 805 18.05 1.03 32.14
N HIS A 806 17.17 1.96 32.49
CA HIS A 806 15.76 1.88 32.20
C HIS A 806 15.43 2.43 30.82
N PHE A 807 14.68 1.64 30.06
CA PHE A 807 14.22 1.94 28.72
C PHE A 807 12.70 1.96 28.70
N SER A 808 12.15 2.95 28.03
CA SER A 808 10.72 3.02 27.74
C SER A 808 10.46 2.67 26.29
N PRO A 809 9.40 1.91 25.99
CA PRO A 809 8.96 1.69 24.62
C PRO A 809 8.60 3.04 23.96
N PHE A 810 8.93 3.18 22.68
CA PHE A 810 8.63 4.39 21.91
C PHE A 810 7.14 4.44 21.57
N LYS A 811 6.37 5.20 22.36
CA LYS A 811 4.89 5.26 22.31
C LYS A 811 4.36 6.68 22.13
N GLY A 812 3.08 6.79 21.76
CA GLY A 812 2.36 8.07 21.65
C GLY A 812 2.61 8.85 20.35
N VAL A 813 3.48 8.36 19.47
CA VAL A 813 3.77 8.94 18.15
C VAL A 813 3.76 7.80 17.12
N PRO A 814 3.13 7.99 15.93
CA PRO A 814 2.93 6.90 14.98
C PRO A 814 4.19 6.52 14.18
N VAL A 815 5.27 7.31 14.27
CA VAL A 815 6.51 7.10 13.51
C VAL A 815 7.74 7.43 14.35
N THR A 816 8.84 6.71 14.14
CA THR A 816 10.16 7.06 14.69
C THR A 816 10.71 8.33 14.04
N LYS A 817 11.73 8.96 14.64
CA LYS A 817 12.48 10.07 14.05
C LYS A 817 13.68 9.58 13.22
N PRO A 818 13.97 10.19 12.07
CA PRO A 818 15.15 9.86 11.26
C PRO A 818 16.43 10.34 11.96
N ASN A 819 17.55 9.68 11.68
CA ASN A 819 18.86 9.95 12.26
C ASN A 819 18.90 9.86 13.81
N GLN A 820 17.88 9.27 14.43
CA GLN A 820 17.85 9.01 15.87
C GLN A 820 18.20 7.54 16.14
N SER A 821 19.00 7.31 17.17
CA SER A 821 19.34 5.98 17.66
C SER A 821 18.24 5.40 18.54
N TYR A 822 17.98 4.10 18.41
CA TYR A 822 17.07 3.33 19.24
C TYR A 822 17.72 2.02 19.68
N ILE A 823 17.13 1.41 20.70
CA ILE A 823 17.34 -0.01 21.00
C ILE A 823 16.09 -0.77 20.59
N VAL A 824 16.27 -1.92 19.96
CA VAL A 824 15.20 -2.71 19.38
C VAL A 824 15.18 -4.10 20.01
N SER A 825 14.03 -4.51 20.55
CA SER A 825 13.74 -5.89 20.94
C SER A 825 13.27 -6.66 19.72
N ILE A 826 13.92 -7.76 19.37
CA ILE A 826 13.49 -8.62 18.28
C ILE A 826 12.47 -9.61 18.84
N ASP A 827 11.21 -9.46 18.43
CA ASP A 827 10.08 -10.23 18.94
C ASP A 827 9.81 -11.45 18.05
N GLN A 828 10.01 -11.29 16.73
CA GLN A 828 9.91 -12.35 15.73
C GLN A 828 10.88 -12.10 14.57
N MET A 829 11.54 -13.17 14.11
CA MET A 829 12.38 -13.16 12.91
C MET A 829 12.18 -14.45 12.11
N GLU A 830 12.20 -14.36 10.79
CA GLU A 830 12.35 -15.52 9.91
C GLU A 830 13.85 -15.73 9.66
N GLU A 831 14.40 -16.90 10.03
CA GLU A 831 15.77 -17.27 9.67
C GLU A 831 15.82 -17.58 8.16
N THR A 832 15.79 -16.55 7.32
CA THR A 832 15.96 -16.71 5.88
C THR A 832 17.44 -16.87 5.55
N ASN A 833 17.83 -18.11 5.21
CA ASN A 833 18.98 -18.64 4.45
C ASN A 833 20.20 -17.76 4.07
N SER A 834 21.37 -18.44 4.00
CA SER A 834 22.73 -18.11 3.49
C SER A 834 23.42 -16.79 3.87
N ASP A 835 22.72 -15.66 3.96
CA ASP A 835 23.33 -14.31 3.95
C ASP A 835 23.45 -13.66 5.33
N LYS A 836 23.06 -14.40 6.39
CA LYS A 836 23.12 -13.97 7.80
C LYS A 836 22.42 -12.62 8.06
N VAL A 837 21.24 -12.43 7.47
CA VAL A 837 20.35 -11.30 7.77
C VAL A 837 19.57 -11.61 9.05
N LEU A 838 19.52 -10.67 10.00
CA LEU A 838 18.86 -10.81 11.29
C LEU A 838 17.39 -10.36 11.24
N PHE A 839 17.12 -9.19 10.64
CA PHE A 839 15.78 -8.69 10.35
C PHE A 839 15.82 -7.68 9.21
N VAL A 840 14.65 -7.39 8.63
CA VAL A 840 14.46 -6.41 7.58
C VAL A 840 13.47 -5.35 8.03
N VAL A 841 13.80 -4.08 7.81
CA VAL A 841 12.88 -2.95 7.95
C VAL A 841 12.45 -2.51 6.56
N ARG A 842 11.14 -2.37 6.34
CA ARG A 842 10.55 -1.87 5.10
C ARG A 842 9.61 -0.74 5.43
N GLN A 843 9.80 0.40 4.77
CA GLN A 843 8.90 1.54 4.89
C GLN A 843 8.55 2.09 3.52
N SER A 844 7.27 2.01 3.16
CA SER A 844 6.73 2.60 1.95
C SER A 844 6.59 4.13 2.07
N GLY A 845 6.89 4.87 1.00
CA GLY A 845 6.65 6.32 0.91
C GLY A 845 7.40 7.19 1.92
N SER A 846 8.47 6.68 2.55
CA SER A 846 9.22 7.43 3.56
C SER A 846 10.07 8.53 2.95
N THR A 847 10.57 9.44 3.79
CA THR A 847 11.64 10.38 3.41
C THR A 847 12.93 9.93 4.08
N ILE A 848 13.99 9.77 3.28
CA ILE A 848 15.36 9.65 3.78
C ILE A 848 15.87 11.07 3.99
N GLU A 849 16.23 11.41 5.22
CA GLU A 849 16.79 12.74 5.51
C GLU A 849 18.25 12.85 5.10
N ALA A 850 18.65 14.07 4.73
CA ALA A 850 20.05 14.41 4.55
C ALA A 850 20.85 14.00 5.79
N THR A 851 22.03 13.43 5.56
CA THR A 851 22.90 12.97 6.64
C THR A 851 23.42 14.20 7.41
N PRO A 852 23.13 14.34 8.71
CA PRO A 852 23.53 15.52 9.49
C PRO A 852 25.01 15.52 9.86
N ALA A 853 25.69 14.37 9.69
CA ALA A 853 27.11 14.23 9.97
C ALA A 853 27.96 15.06 9.01
N THR A 854 29.05 15.64 9.54
CA THR A 854 30.05 16.37 8.74
C THR A 854 31.39 15.65 8.80
N LEU A 855 32.33 16.03 7.92
CA LEU A 855 33.69 15.46 7.92
C LEU A 855 34.37 15.52 9.29
N THR A 856 34.09 16.56 10.06
CA THR A 856 34.65 16.79 11.41
C THR A 856 33.76 16.29 12.55
N GLN A 857 32.49 15.97 12.27
CA GLN A 857 31.53 15.45 13.23
C GLN A 857 30.78 14.27 12.59
N PRO A 858 31.44 13.11 12.46
CA PRO A 858 30.85 11.92 11.84
C PRO A 858 29.79 11.24 12.74
N LEU A 859 29.78 11.60 14.03
CA LEU A 859 28.86 11.08 15.03
C LEU A 859 27.59 11.94 15.08
N ILE A 860 26.45 11.27 15.17
CA ILE A 860 25.14 11.89 15.30
C ILE A 860 24.72 11.74 16.76
N GLN A 861 24.60 12.87 17.45
CA GLN A 861 24.22 12.90 18.87
C GLN A 861 22.71 12.60 19.02
N GLY A 862 22.39 11.63 19.86
CA GLY A 862 21.03 11.28 20.25
C GLY A 862 20.64 11.85 21.62
N GLU A 863 19.82 11.12 22.36
CA GLU A 863 19.36 11.52 23.69
C GLU A 863 20.48 11.59 24.73
N THR A 864 20.25 12.44 25.74
CA THR A 864 21.06 12.51 26.96
C THR A 864 20.27 11.93 28.11
N ALA A 865 20.81 10.89 28.74
CA ALA A 865 20.21 10.18 29.86
C ALA A 865 20.90 10.56 31.17
N THR A 866 20.12 10.89 32.19
CA THR A 866 20.60 11.40 33.47
C THR A 866 20.00 10.62 34.63
N GLY A 867 20.80 10.38 35.66
CA GLY A 867 20.34 9.68 36.84
C GLY A 867 21.42 9.66 37.91
N LYS A 868 21.25 8.78 38.89
CA LYS A 868 22.27 8.54 39.90
C LYS A 868 22.62 7.07 39.95
N ILE A 869 23.91 6.77 39.97
CA ILE A 869 24.42 5.44 40.30
C ILE A 869 25.14 5.58 41.63
N LYS A 870 24.63 4.88 42.65
CA LYS A 870 25.11 4.98 44.04
C LYS A 870 25.16 6.41 44.60
N GLY A 871 24.17 7.24 44.26
CA GLY A 871 24.11 8.63 44.72
C GLY A 871 25.00 9.61 43.95
N GLU A 872 25.95 9.14 43.14
CA GLU A 872 26.72 9.96 42.22
C GLU A 872 25.91 10.30 40.98
N ALA A 873 25.97 11.56 40.54
CA ALA A 873 25.28 12.00 39.34
C ALA A 873 25.95 11.40 38.09
N THR A 874 25.18 10.66 37.31
CA THR A 874 25.65 9.98 36.11
C THR A 874 24.96 10.56 34.87
N THR A 875 25.73 10.77 33.80
CA THR A 875 25.20 11.28 32.52
C THR A 875 25.78 10.50 31.36
N LEU A 876 24.88 9.94 30.54
CA LEU A 876 25.21 9.23 29.32
C LEU A 876 24.64 9.96 28.11
N VAL A 877 25.42 10.07 27.04
CA VAL A 877 24.97 10.66 25.77
C VAL A 877 25.05 9.63 24.66
N ASN A 878 23.96 9.42 23.95
CA ASN A 878 23.90 8.50 22.82
C ASN A 878 24.61 9.10 21.60
N TYR A 879 25.42 8.30 20.92
CA TYR A 879 26.02 8.64 19.64
C TYR A 879 25.82 7.51 18.63
N GLY A 880 25.25 7.83 17.48
CA GLY A 880 25.15 6.95 16.31
C GLY A 880 26.17 7.32 15.22
N SER A 881 26.41 6.39 14.29
CA SER A 881 27.26 6.65 13.11
C SER A 881 26.77 5.91 11.86
N TYR A 882 26.88 6.55 10.69
CA TYR A 882 26.66 5.92 9.38
C TYR A 882 27.95 5.44 8.69
N CYS A 883 29.14 5.75 9.23
CA CYS A 883 30.43 5.20 8.75
C CYS A 883 31.10 4.27 9.78
N GLY A 884 30.47 4.08 10.94
CA GLY A 884 31.11 3.46 12.09
C GLY A 884 32.07 4.41 12.79
N VAL A 885 32.65 3.97 13.91
CA VAL A 885 33.65 4.73 14.66
C VAL A 885 34.58 3.80 15.43
N LYS A 886 35.87 4.17 15.46
CA LYS A 886 36.89 3.60 16.35
C LYS A 886 37.03 4.52 17.56
N VAL A 887 36.74 3.99 18.75
CA VAL A 887 36.79 4.76 20.00
C VAL A 887 37.83 4.14 20.95
N PRO A 888 38.80 4.92 21.47
CA PRO A 888 39.77 4.41 22.43
C PRO A 888 39.09 3.86 23.68
N LYS A 889 39.60 2.74 24.22
CA LYS A 889 39.03 2.11 25.42
C LYS A 889 38.97 3.07 26.61
N THR A 890 39.89 4.02 26.67
CA THR A 890 40.07 5.01 27.74
C THR A 890 38.95 6.06 27.80
N GLU A 891 38.17 6.22 26.73
CA GLU A 891 37.04 7.18 26.69
C GLU A 891 35.85 6.75 27.56
N GLY A 892 35.87 5.54 28.14
CA GLY A 892 34.86 5.11 29.10
C GLY A 892 33.46 5.01 28.52
N ILE A 893 33.32 4.52 27.29
CA ILE A 893 32.03 4.38 26.60
C ILE A 893 31.32 3.09 26.97
N PHE A 894 30.00 3.08 26.81
CA PHE A 894 29.13 1.91 26.91
C PHE A 894 28.70 1.48 25.51
N TYR A 895 29.31 0.43 24.99
CA TYR A 895 29.02 -0.11 23.67
C TYR A 895 28.12 -1.35 23.77
N PHE A 896 27.27 -1.53 22.78
CA PHE A 896 26.33 -2.65 22.76
C PHE A 896 27.04 -3.96 22.42
N ASN A 897 26.89 -4.97 23.27
CA ASN A 897 27.43 -6.30 23.02
C ASN A 897 26.56 -7.36 23.70
N LYS A 898 26.22 -8.41 22.95
CA LYS A 898 25.21 -9.39 23.32
C LYS A 898 23.85 -8.75 23.59
N ASP A 899 23.49 -8.62 24.85
CA ASP A 899 22.17 -8.24 25.35
C ASP A 899 22.25 -7.11 26.39
N LYS A 900 23.42 -6.47 26.49
CA LYS A 900 23.71 -5.40 27.45
C LYS A 900 24.70 -4.39 26.87
N PHE A 901 24.86 -3.27 27.56
CA PHE A 901 25.95 -2.35 27.26
C PHE A 901 27.16 -2.63 28.16
N ILE A 902 28.33 -2.72 27.55
CA ILE A 902 29.58 -3.04 28.22
C ILE A 902 30.47 -1.81 28.24
N SER A 903 31.08 -1.52 29.38
CA SER A 903 32.09 -0.47 29.49
C SER A 903 33.34 -0.82 28.68
N SER A 904 33.83 0.11 27.86
CA SER A 904 35.08 -0.02 27.12
C SER A 904 36.29 -0.23 28.04
N LEU A 905 36.20 0.20 29.30
CA LEU A 905 37.24 0.03 30.32
C LEU A 905 37.41 -1.44 30.77
N LEU A 906 36.50 -2.33 30.36
CA LEU A 906 36.61 -3.78 30.58
C LEU A 906 37.36 -4.52 29.48
N LEU A 907 37.67 -3.87 28.36
CA LEU A 907 38.42 -4.52 27.29
C LEU A 907 39.77 -5.02 27.83
N ASP A 908 40.07 -6.28 27.53
CA ASP A 908 41.38 -6.90 27.74
C ASP A 908 42.47 -5.97 27.18
N GLU A 909 43.63 -5.91 27.83
CA GLU A 909 44.72 -5.01 27.44
C GLU A 909 45.20 -5.21 25.99
N ARG A 910 44.91 -6.36 25.38
CA ARG A 910 45.20 -6.60 23.96
C ARG A 910 44.27 -5.81 23.02
N PHE A 911 43.12 -5.35 23.48
CA PHE A 911 42.18 -4.54 22.71
C PHE A 911 42.20 -3.09 23.20
N GLN A 912 42.79 -2.20 22.40
CA GLN A 912 42.95 -0.79 22.74
C GLN A 912 41.75 0.08 22.34
N ASP A 913 40.90 -0.42 21.44
CA ASP A 913 39.79 0.34 20.85
C ASP A 913 38.50 -0.49 20.82
N VAL A 914 37.37 0.20 20.87
CA VAL A 914 36.04 -0.31 20.53
C VAL A 914 35.73 0.07 19.09
N TYR A 915 35.19 -0.88 18.33
CA TYR A 915 34.75 -0.68 16.95
C TYR A 915 33.22 -0.75 16.88
N VAL A 916 32.59 0.39 16.61
CA VAL A 916 31.14 0.48 16.39
C VAL A 916 30.90 0.53 14.88
N LEU A 917 30.10 -0.41 14.37
CA LEU A 917 29.80 -0.51 12.93
C LEU A 917 28.74 0.53 12.47
N PRO A 918 28.67 0.85 11.18
CA PRO A 918 27.63 1.70 10.59
C PRO A 918 26.21 1.33 11.00
N PHE A 919 25.31 2.32 11.09
CA PHE A 919 23.91 2.22 11.53
C PHE A 919 23.71 1.79 13.00
N ARG A 920 24.76 1.87 13.81
CA ARG A 920 24.75 1.48 15.23
C ARG A 920 25.11 2.67 16.12
N SER A 921 24.77 2.52 17.40
CA SER A 921 25.04 3.52 18.42
C SER A 921 25.73 2.94 19.65
N TYR A 922 26.30 3.84 20.45
CA TYR A 922 26.85 3.61 21.78
C TYR A 922 26.50 4.79 22.70
N TYR A 923 26.76 4.67 24.00
CA TYR A 923 26.63 5.77 24.96
C TYR A 923 27.99 6.22 25.47
N ALA A 924 28.30 7.50 25.38
CA ALA A 924 29.49 8.08 26.02
C ALA A 924 29.18 8.49 27.46
N CYS A 925 30.07 8.18 28.40
CA CYS A 925 29.99 8.68 29.76
C CYS A 925 30.52 10.12 29.81
N GLN A 926 29.67 11.08 30.15
CA GLN A 926 30.11 12.46 30.42
C GLN A 926 30.48 12.66 31.88
N ASN A 927 29.83 11.95 32.81
CA ASN A 927 30.10 12.03 34.24
C ASN A 927 29.60 10.78 34.99
N GLY A 928 30.28 10.39 36.08
CA GLY A 928 29.76 9.51 37.13
C GLY A 928 29.51 8.02 36.83
N ALA A 929 29.98 7.46 35.70
CA ALA A 929 29.82 6.01 35.40
C ALA A 929 31.14 5.22 35.26
N ASN A 930 32.29 5.81 35.60
CA ASN A 930 33.60 5.26 35.24
C ASN A 930 33.95 3.93 35.93
N ASN A 931 33.25 3.59 37.02
CA ASN A 931 33.40 2.34 37.76
C ASN A 931 32.33 1.28 37.43
N VAL A 932 31.40 1.58 36.52
CA VAL A 932 30.34 0.66 36.07
C VAL A 932 30.86 -0.24 34.95
N ARG A 933 30.69 -1.54 35.12
CA ARG A 933 31.14 -2.55 34.15
C ARG A 933 30.06 -2.86 33.11
N TYR A 934 28.84 -3.13 33.55
CA TYR A 934 27.73 -3.48 32.66
C TYR A 934 26.48 -2.66 32.96
N LEU A 935 25.78 -2.24 31.90
CA LEU A 935 24.42 -1.70 31.98
C LEU A 935 23.44 -2.70 31.35
N ASN A 936 22.58 -3.28 32.18
CA ASN A 936 21.52 -4.16 31.72
C ASN A 936 20.35 -3.33 31.15
N ILE A 937 19.63 -3.89 30.18
CA ILE A 937 18.40 -3.27 29.66
C ILE A 937 17.24 -3.66 30.57
N SER A 938 16.69 -2.68 31.29
CA SER A 938 15.49 -2.84 32.11
C SER A 938 14.29 -2.15 31.47
N LEU A 939 13.16 -2.85 31.42
CA LEU A 939 11.88 -2.33 30.92
C LEU A 939 10.90 -1.99 32.06
N GLU A 940 11.29 -2.28 33.29
CA GLU A 940 10.47 -1.97 34.46
C GLU A 940 10.43 -0.45 34.69
N PRO A 941 9.29 0.13 35.10
CA PRO A 941 9.25 1.54 35.46
C PRO A 941 10.23 1.86 36.60
N ASN A 942 11.09 2.85 36.41
CA ASN A 942 11.93 3.33 37.51
C ASN A 942 11.12 4.21 38.46
N THR A 943 10.55 3.58 39.48
CA THR A 943 9.76 4.26 40.53
C THR A 943 10.63 4.81 41.67
N GLU A 944 11.94 4.63 41.62
CA GLU A 944 12.84 5.15 42.63
C GLU A 944 13.08 6.65 42.41
N THR A 945 12.30 7.51 43.05
CA THR A 945 12.59 8.94 43.13
C THR A 945 13.80 9.15 44.03
N SER A 946 15.01 9.06 43.47
CA SER A 946 16.27 9.20 44.18
C SER A 946 16.37 8.35 45.46
N TRP A 947 16.98 7.17 45.34
CA TRP A 947 17.47 6.36 46.46
C TRP A 947 16.39 5.70 47.32
N ILE A 948 16.16 4.40 47.12
CA ILE A 948 15.77 3.53 48.23
C ILE A 948 17.06 3.17 48.98
N ASP A 949 17.23 3.82 50.14
CA ASP A 949 18.15 3.38 51.17
C ASP A 949 17.91 1.87 51.39
N ASN A 950 18.97 1.05 51.27
CA ASN A 950 19.07 -0.04 52.24
C ASN A 950 18.78 0.61 53.59
N ALA A 951 17.93 0.05 54.45
CA ALA A 951 17.64 0.65 55.74
C ALA A 951 18.91 0.73 56.60
N THR A 952 19.78 1.70 56.32
CA THR A 952 20.94 2.05 57.12
C THR A 952 20.41 2.92 58.23
N GLU A 953 20.54 2.37 59.44
CA GLU A 953 20.85 3.08 60.68
C GLU A 953 20.88 4.61 60.49
N ASN A 954 19.78 5.31 60.78
CA ASN A 954 19.74 6.70 61.33
C ASN A 954 18.49 7.54 61.01
N THR A 955 17.46 7.04 60.32
CA THR A 955 16.25 7.86 60.05
C THR A 955 15.02 7.41 60.83
N THR A 956 14.89 7.86 62.09
CA THR A 956 13.62 8.25 62.75
C THR A 956 13.83 8.69 64.20
N THR A 957 14.53 9.82 64.43
CA THR A 957 14.52 10.51 65.73
C THR A 957 13.11 10.92 66.18
N SER A 958 12.13 10.93 65.28
CA SER A 958 10.72 11.26 65.55
C SER A 958 9.85 10.09 66.05
N ALA A 959 10.26 8.82 65.87
CA ALA A 959 9.45 7.65 66.26
C ALA A 959 9.76 7.11 67.68
N GLY A 960 10.88 7.53 68.27
CA GLY A 960 11.28 7.16 69.63
C GLY A 960 12.14 5.90 69.75
N PHE A 961 12.52 5.24 68.65
CA PHE A 961 13.41 4.07 68.64
C PHE A 961 14.27 4.04 67.38
N MET A 962 15.38 3.31 67.43
CA MET A 962 16.24 2.94 66.31
C MET A 962 16.19 1.42 66.12
N PHE A 963 16.50 0.92 64.93
CA PHE A 963 16.60 -0.53 64.68
C PHE A 963 17.79 -0.87 63.79
N SER A 964 18.30 -2.09 63.93
CA SER A 964 19.23 -2.73 63.00
C SER A 964 18.72 -4.14 62.66
N ALA A 965 18.84 -4.55 61.40
CA ALA A 965 18.38 -5.86 60.93
C ALA A 965 19.56 -6.64 60.33
N ASP A 966 19.82 -7.81 60.90
CA ASP A 966 20.83 -8.78 60.46
C ASP A 966 20.14 -10.06 59.98
N THR A 967 20.89 -10.99 59.40
CA THR A 967 20.35 -12.27 58.93
C THR A 967 19.63 -13.00 60.09
N GLY A 968 18.32 -13.19 59.95
CA GLY A 968 17.48 -13.87 60.91
C GLY A 968 17.18 -13.10 62.22
N LYS A 969 17.53 -11.80 62.31
CA LYS A 969 17.43 -11.03 63.57
C LYS A 969 17.07 -9.55 63.35
N LEU A 970 16.29 -9.01 64.27
CA LEU A 970 15.95 -7.59 64.36
C LEU A 970 16.28 -7.07 65.76
N THR A 971 17.12 -6.04 65.83
CA THR A 971 17.49 -5.35 67.07
C THR A 971 16.82 -3.98 67.10
N ILE A 972 16.20 -3.62 68.22
CA ILE A 972 15.51 -2.35 68.43
C ILE A 972 16.09 -1.69 69.68
N THR A 973 16.51 -0.43 69.56
CA THR A 973 16.99 0.39 70.68
C THR A 973 16.04 1.56 70.90
N ALA A 974 15.43 1.65 72.07
CA ALA A 974 14.54 2.75 72.39
C ALA A 974 15.31 4.04 72.66
N THR A 975 14.92 5.15 72.05
CA THR A 975 15.49 6.49 72.31
C THR A 975 14.64 7.32 73.28
N LYS A 976 13.44 6.83 73.64
CA LYS A 976 12.60 7.26 74.76
C LYS A 976 11.78 6.08 75.29
N ASP A 977 11.17 6.20 76.46
CA ASP A 977 10.28 5.16 76.99
C ASP A 977 9.13 4.86 76.02
N LEU A 978 9.03 3.62 75.53
CA LEU A 978 7.97 3.20 74.60
C LEU A 978 7.72 1.70 74.63
N ARG A 979 6.54 1.31 74.12
CA ARG A 979 6.19 -0.08 73.88
C ARG A 979 6.39 -0.43 72.42
N THR A 980 7.28 -1.35 72.10
CA THR A 980 7.50 -1.90 70.77
C THR A 980 6.46 -2.98 70.46
N ASN A 981 5.93 -2.99 69.23
CA ASN A 981 5.03 -4.00 68.69
C ASN A 981 5.51 -4.36 67.29
N ILE A 982 5.99 -5.59 67.12
CA ILE A 982 6.50 -6.14 65.85
C ILE A 982 5.41 -7.02 65.26
N ARG A 983 5.06 -6.79 63.99
CA ARG A 983 4.07 -7.59 63.25
C ARG A 983 4.64 -8.09 61.93
N ASN A 984 4.20 -9.25 61.46
CA ASN A 984 4.46 -9.67 60.08
C ASN A 984 3.52 -8.94 59.09
N ILE A 985 3.73 -9.11 57.78
CA ILE A 985 2.92 -8.45 56.74
C ILE A 985 1.42 -8.81 56.80
N ASN A 986 1.07 -9.94 57.40
CA ASN A 986 -0.31 -10.39 57.56
C ASN A 986 -0.98 -9.75 58.80
N GLY A 987 -0.31 -8.82 59.49
CA GLY A 987 -0.83 -8.12 60.67
C GLY A 987 -0.74 -8.89 61.98
N GLN A 988 -0.15 -10.10 61.97
CA GLN A 988 0.01 -10.96 63.14
C GLN A 988 1.13 -10.42 64.03
N THR A 989 0.87 -10.27 65.32
CA THR A 989 1.87 -9.76 66.29
C THR A 989 2.89 -10.84 66.61
N ILE A 990 4.16 -10.55 66.35
CA ILE A 990 5.29 -11.46 66.53
C ILE A 990 5.97 -11.24 67.88
N ASP A 991 6.15 -9.99 68.29
CA ASP A 991 6.68 -9.66 69.61
C ASP A 991 6.15 -8.31 70.09
N THR A 992 6.05 -8.11 71.41
CA THR A 992 5.64 -6.85 72.01
C THR A 992 6.33 -6.64 73.35
N THR A 993 7.03 -5.52 73.55
CA THR A 993 7.77 -5.26 74.79
C THR A 993 7.86 -3.78 75.11
N SER A 994 7.80 -3.43 76.40
CA SER A 994 8.09 -2.07 76.87
C SER A 994 9.59 -1.90 77.09
N LEU A 995 10.18 -0.87 76.47
CA LEU A 995 11.59 -0.51 76.59
C LEU A 995 11.72 0.90 77.18
N LYS A 996 12.66 1.08 78.11
CA LYS A 996 13.08 2.39 78.61
C LYS A 996 14.06 3.07 77.65
N ALA A 997 14.17 4.40 77.72
CA ALA A 997 15.15 5.14 76.92
C ALA A 997 16.57 4.58 77.11
N GLY A 998 17.22 4.20 76.02
CA GLY A 998 18.55 3.58 75.98
C GLY A 998 18.56 2.05 76.02
N GLU A 999 17.43 1.38 76.26
CA GLU A 999 17.38 -0.09 76.27
C GLU A 999 17.27 -0.68 74.86
N THR A 1000 17.98 -1.78 74.65
CA THR A 1000 18.03 -2.53 73.39
C THR A 1000 17.41 -3.92 73.55
N ARG A 1001 16.66 -4.37 72.55
CA ARG A 1001 16.09 -5.72 72.47
C ARG A 1001 16.30 -6.30 71.08
N THR A 1002 16.75 -7.56 71.03
CA THR A 1002 16.92 -8.32 69.79
C THR A 1002 15.91 -9.46 69.72
N VAL A 1003 15.28 -9.63 68.55
CA VAL A 1003 14.27 -10.64 68.27
C VAL A 1003 14.74 -11.45 67.05
N ALA A 1004 14.73 -12.78 67.17
CA ALA A 1004 15.01 -13.65 66.03
C ALA A 1004 13.76 -13.74 65.13
N LEU A 1005 13.91 -13.42 63.85
CA LEU A 1005 12.83 -13.34 62.87
C LEU A 1005 13.28 -13.98 61.55
N PRO A 1006 12.46 -14.82 60.90
CA PRO A 1006 12.75 -15.30 59.54
C PRO A 1006 12.90 -14.16 58.53
N SER A 1007 13.63 -14.41 57.44
CA SER A 1007 13.75 -13.46 56.32
C SER A 1007 12.39 -13.02 55.82
N GLY A 1008 12.14 -11.71 55.78
CA GLY A 1008 10.84 -11.17 55.41
C GLY A 1008 10.63 -9.71 55.80
N ILE A 1009 9.43 -9.21 55.52
CA ILE A 1009 9.00 -7.84 55.81
C ILE A 1009 8.19 -7.82 57.12
N TYR A 1010 8.50 -6.88 58.00
CA TYR A 1010 7.85 -6.69 59.29
C TYR A 1010 7.45 -5.23 59.50
N MET A 1011 6.50 -5.00 60.41
CA MET A 1011 6.05 -3.68 60.85
C MET A 1011 6.36 -3.52 62.34
N VAL A 1012 7.22 -2.57 62.70
CA VAL A 1012 7.54 -2.22 64.09
C VAL A 1012 6.89 -0.89 64.44
N ASN A 1013 5.86 -0.89 65.30
CA ASN A 1013 5.12 0.31 65.68
C ASN A 1013 4.70 1.20 64.49
N GLY A 1014 4.29 0.56 63.38
CA GLY A 1014 3.88 1.25 62.16
C GLY A 1014 5.01 1.56 61.16
N THR A 1015 6.27 1.25 61.49
CA THR A 1015 7.43 1.42 60.58
C THR A 1015 7.78 0.11 59.91
N LYS A 1016 7.90 0.10 58.58
CA LYS A 1016 8.24 -1.09 57.78
C LYS A 1016 9.74 -1.39 57.87
N VAL A 1017 10.11 -2.64 58.16
CA VAL A 1017 11.49 -3.11 58.31
C VAL A 1017 11.66 -4.43 57.55
N VAL A 1018 12.79 -4.62 56.89
CA VAL A 1018 13.12 -5.88 56.18
C VAL A 1018 14.22 -6.61 56.95
N VAL A 1019 13.96 -7.86 57.34
CA VAL A 1019 14.95 -8.76 57.94
C VAL A 1019 15.44 -9.71 56.86
N ARG A 1020 16.74 -9.85 56.69
CA ARG A 1020 17.35 -10.72 55.67
C ARG A 1020 17.49 -12.16 56.14
#